data_AF-A0A7X7FJ66-F1
#
_entry.id   AF-A0A7X7FJ66-F1
#
_cell.length_a   1.000
_cell.length_b   1.000
_cell.length_c   1.000
_cell.angle_alpha   90.00
_cell.angle_beta   90.00
_cell.angle_gamma   90.00
#
_symmetry.space_group_name_H-M   'P 1'
#
loop_
_entity.id
_entity.type
_entity.pdbx_description
1 polymer ?
#
loop_
_entity_poly.entity_id
_entity_poly.type
_entity_poly.pdbx_seq_one_letter_code
_entity_poly.pdbx_strand_id
1 'polypeptide(L)'
;MKSLNFEFLRADSPELASLAGFAEQYAFADPPSALVKLRTFLEQLVEGVYDRLGLQRPVQPNLLDLLNESAFTSAVPDVVRTSMHAIRMNGNRAAHGGDGSTQTVLWLMQEAHKLGRWYYLTSTGKHVQDVPEYNAPTAETVGGAPSKGQLQREKKAVLQKLAAQEAQMQKLLDDLAVARKEAHAAKVTAEELQARVQAAQRYASALDFTEAQTRRRLIDSLLVAAEWDVGANGQETQEVGQEVEVHHQPTQSGCGAADYVLWDDNGKPLAVVEAKKTAVDPEIGRTQAKCYADGLEQDHGQRPVIFYTNGFDIWMWDDAAGYTPRKLYGFYSKESLRALIYQRGRQAQEPLSGILPDKTIAGRLYQTEAVRRILDRFQNRYRKGLLVQATGTGKTRVAISICEALIRAGWANRILFLCDRRELRKQAHNAFKRFLPNEPRVYVTSQTYRDREHRIYLATYPAMMKCFETFDVGFFDLIIADESHRSIYNRYRDLLRYFDALQVGLTATPRCELISHNTYELFDCENGNPTAFYGYEEAVKDRWLSPFEVETFTTPFLREGIKYSQMTAEQRQQLEEAEVEPQAIEYEQRQVDKYVFNKDTNRRVLENLMTNGIKVAGGSRLGKTIVFARNHNHAVLLQNLFDEMYPQYGGNFCRVIDNYDPRAEELIDDLKGEGKNPDLTIAISVDMLDT
;
A
#
# COMPACT_ATOMS: atom_id res chain seq x y z
N MET A 1 -15.79 7.86 30.28
CA MET A 1 -16.93 8.58 29.68
C MET A 1 -18.17 7.74 29.85
N LYS A 2 -19.32 8.29 30.29
CA LYS A 2 -20.55 7.49 30.51
C LYS A 2 -21.23 7.18 29.16
N SER A 3 -21.60 5.92 28.95
CA SER A 3 -22.24 5.45 27.72
C SER A 3 -23.74 5.24 27.95
N LEU A 4 -24.56 5.40 26.91
CA LEU A 4 -25.99 5.11 26.94
C LEU A 4 -26.23 3.60 26.87
N ASN A 5 -25.61 2.93 25.90
CA ASN A 5 -25.88 1.51 25.64
C ASN A 5 -24.86 0.55 26.28
N PHE A 6 -23.63 0.99 26.56
CA PHE A 6 -22.52 0.08 26.92
C PHE A 6 -22.16 0.11 28.40
N GLU A 7 -22.97 0.76 29.25
CA GLU A 7 -22.64 0.95 30.66
C GLU A 7 -22.58 -0.38 31.44
N PHE A 8 -23.27 -1.42 30.98
CA PHE A 8 -23.20 -2.76 31.56
C PHE A 8 -21.79 -3.38 31.52
N LEU A 9 -20.93 -2.94 30.59
CA LEU A 9 -19.55 -3.40 30.50
C LEU A 9 -18.63 -2.75 31.55
N ARG A 10 -19.04 -1.64 32.18
CA ARG A 10 -18.12 -0.83 33.00
C ARG A 10 -17.59 -1.55 34.24
N ALA A 11 -18.38 -2.45 34.82
CA ALA A 11 -17.98 -3.19 36.01
C ALA A 11 -16.80 -4.13 35.75
N ASP A 12 -16.80 -4.84 34.60
CA ASP A 12 -15.77 -5.82 34.26
C ASP A 12 -14.69 -5.26 33.32
N SER A 13 -15.04 -4.27 32.50
CA SER A 13 -14.18 -3.74 31.44
C SER A 13 -14.48 -2.25 31.23
N PRO A 14 -13.99 -1.37 32.12
CA PRO A 14 -14.28 0.07 32.10
C PRO A 14 -13.80 0.77 30.81
N GLU A 15 -12.76 0.22 30.19
CA GLU A 15 -12.20 0.69 28.92
C GLU A 15 -13.16 0.49 27.75
N LEU A 16 -13.74 -0.71 27.62
CA LEU A 16 -14.72 -1.02 26.58
C LEU A 16 -15.95 -0.11 26.67
N ALA A 17 -16.49 0.08 27.88
CA ALA A 17 -17.61 0.99 28.10
C ALA A 17 -17.27 2.44 27.75
N SER A 18 -16.03 2.86 27.98
CA SER A 18 -15.59 4.23 27.68
C SER A 18 -15.35 4.45 26.19
N LEU A 19 -14.70 3.50 25.50
CA LEU A 19 -14.46 3.54 24.05
C LEU A 19 -15.79 3.58 23.27
N ALA A 20 -16.75 2.74 23.65
CA ALA A 20 -18.07 2.76 23.05
C ALA A 20 -18.83 4.06 23.35
N GLY A 21 -18.68 4.62 24.55
CA GLY A 21 -19.22 5.95 24.89
C GLY A 21 -18.65 7.07 24.01
N PHE A 22 -17.35 7.03 23.68
CA PHE A 22 -16.77 7.98 22.73
C PHE A 22 -17.38 7.80 21.33
N ALA A 23 -17.54 6.56 20.86
CA ALA A 23 -18.17 6.29 19.58
C ALA A 23 -19.62 6.81 19.50
N GLU A 24 -20.41 6.64 20.57
CA GLU A 24 -21.76 7.22 20.69
C GLU A 24 -21.76 8.73 20.51
N GLN A 25 -20.83 9.44 21.16
CA GLN A 25 -20.73 10.90 21.09
C GLN A 25 -20.30 11.42 19.71
N TYR A 26 -19.45 10.68 19.03
CA TYR A 26 -18.97 11.04 17.70
C TYR A 26 -19.95 10.71 16.57
N ALA A 27 -20.94 9.85 16.80
CA ALA A 27 -21.77 9.27 15.74
C ALA A 27 -22.38 10.27 14.75
N PHE A 28 -22.86 11.41 15.26
CA PHE A 28 -23.46 12.48 14.45
C PHE A 28 -22.49 13.64 14.18
N ALA A 29 -21.55 13.91 15.09
CA ALA A 29 -20.68 15.08 15.02
C ALA A 29 -19.45 14.85 14.12
N ASP A 30 -18.88 13.64 14.17
CA ASP A 30 -17.68 13.23 13.45
C ASP A 30 -17.69 11.70 13.20
N PRO A 31 -18.46 11.23 12.20
CA PRO A 31 -18.62 9.80 11.91
C PRO A 31 -17.31 9.04 11.68
N PRO A 32 -16.28 9.57 10.97
CA PRO A 32 -14.99 8.91 10.85
C PRO A 32 -14.32 8.61 12.20
N SER A 33 -14.30 9.58 13.12
CA SER A 33 -13.75 9.37 14.46
C SER A 33 -14.54 8.33 15.24
N ALA A 34 -15.87 8.29 15.09
CA ALA A 34 -16.69 7.24 15.71
C ALA A 34 -16.30 5.83 15.23
N LEU A 35 -16.06 5.64 13.93
CA LEU A 35 -15.61 4.37 13.35
C LEU A 35 -14.24 3.95 13.86
N VAL A 36 -13.30 4.90 13.98
CA VAL A 36 -11.98 4.62 14.57
C VAL A 36 -12.12 4.16 16.03
N LYS A 37 -12.99 4.80 16.83
CA LYS A 37 -13.23 4.36 18.22
C LYS A 37 -13.92 3.00 18.31
N LEU A 38 -14.85 2.69 17.40
CA LEU A 38 -15.45 1.35 17.32
C LEU A 38 -14.40 0.29 16.97
N ARG A 39 -13.42 0.61 16.12
CA ARG A 39 -12.28 -0.27 15.85
C ARG A 39 -11.41 -0.46 17.10
N THR A 40 -11.05 0.61 17.80
CA THR A 40 -10.27 0.48 19.06
C THR A 40 -11.04 -0.33 20.11
N PHE A 41 -12.36 -0.14 20.20
CA PHE A 41 -13.25 -0.98 21.02
C PHE A 41 -13.15 -2.46 20.63
N LEU A 42 -13.19 -2.76 19.33
CA LEU A 42 -13.03 -4.13 18.83
C LEU A 42 -11.66 -4.71 19.16
N GLU A 43 -10.58 -3.94 18.98
CA GLU A 43 -9.21 -4.38 19.32
C GLU A 43 -9.12 -4.80 20.79
N GLN A 44 -9.65 -3.98 21.71
CA GLN A 44 -9.67 -4.30 23.14
C GLN A 44 -10.60 -5.48 23.48
N LEU A 45 -11.71 -5.63 22.76
CA LEU A 45 -12.64 -6.74 22.95
C LEU A 45 -12.00 -8.06 22.51
N VAL A 46 -11.32 -8.08 21.35
CA VAL A 46 -10.59 -9.27 20.85
C VAL A 46 -9.48 -9.65 21.83
N GLU A 47 -8.69 -8.69 22.32
CA GLU A 47 -7.67 -8.97 23.34
C GLU A 47 -8.29 -9.57 24.61
N GLY A 48 -9.43 -9.05 25.07
CA GLY A 48 -10.16 -9.62 26.19
C GLY A 48 -10.67 -11.04 25.95
N VAL A 49 -11.07 -11.38 24.72
CA VAL A 49 -11.45 -12.75 24.33
C VAL A 49 -10.25 -13.69 24.39
N TYR A 50 -9.09 -13.26 23.87
CA TYR A 50 -7.84 -14.03 23.95
C TYR A 50 -7.43 -14.33 25.39
N ASP A 51 -7.43 -13.30 26.25
CA ASP A 51 -7.08 -13.44 27.67
C ASP A 51 -8.01 -14.43 28.39
N ARG A 52 -9.32 -14.32 28.16
CA ARG A 52 -10.32 -15.15 28.86
C ARG A 52 -10.37 -16.58 28.36
N LEU A 53 -10.20 -16.81 27.07
CA LEU A 53 -10.17 -18.15 26.49
C LEU A 53 -8.79 -18.80 26.62
N GLY A 54 -7.77 -18.06 27.06
CA GLY A 54 -6.40 -18.56 27.20
C GLY A 54 -5.78 -18.97 25.87
N LEU A 55 -6.15 -18.29 24.78
CA LEU A 55 -5.68 -18.62 23.43
C LEU A 55 -4.24 -18.16 23.23
N GLN A 56 -3.46 -18.93 22.48
CA GLN A 56 -2.09 -18.52 22.13
C GLN A 56 -2.11 -17.37 21.13
N ARG A 57 -1.31 -16.34 21.42
CA ARG A 57 -1.15 -15.15 20.57
C ARG A 57 -0.02 -15.38 19.55
N PRO A 58 -0.18 -14.92 18.29
CA PRO A 58 0.92 -14.86 17.33
C PRO A 58 1.99 -13.85 17.76
N VAL A 59 3.17 -13.89 17.13
CA VAL A 59 4.25 -12.92 17.37
C VAL A 59 3.94 -11.61 16.65
N GLN A 60 3.83 -10.50 17.38
CA GLN A 60 3.48 -9.16 16.86
C GLN A 60 2.20 -9.15 15.98
N PRO A 61 1.06 -9.63 16.51
CA PRO A 61 -0.12 -9.79 15.68
C PRO A 61 -0.78 -8.44 15.41
N ASN A 62 -1.20 -8.22 14.17
CA ASN A 62 -2.18 -7.17 13.88
C ASN A 62 -3.61 -7.70 14.15
N LEU A 63 -4.62 -6.82 14.18
CA LEU A 63 -6.01 -7.21 14.45
C LEU A 63 -6.55 -8.28 13.48
N LEU A 64 -6.14 -8.25 12.21
CA LEU A 64 -6.56 -9.26 11.23
C LEU A 64 -5.94 -10.63 11.54
N ASP A 65 -4.66 -10.65 11.92
CA ASP A 65 -3.96 -11.89 12.29
C ASP A 65 -4.64 -12.56 13.50
N LEU A 66 -5.05 -11.77 14.50
CA LEU A 66 -5.81 -12.27 15.65
C LEU A 66 -7.17 -12.88 15.23
N LEU A 67 -7.93 -12.20 14.38
CA LEU A 67 -9.25 -12.68 13.96
C LEU A 67 -9.19 -13.96 13.09
N ASN A 68 -8.08 -14.17 12.39
CA ASN A 68 -7.88 -15.30 11.48
C ASN A 68 -7.13 -16.48 12.09
N GLU A 69 -6.61 -16.34 13.31
CA GLU A 69 -5.86 -17.41 13.97
C GLU A 69 -6.73 -18.66 14.19
N SER A 70 -6.15 -19.84 13.95
CA SER A 70 -6.85 -21.14 14.01
C SER A 70 -7.56 -21.36 15.36
N ALA A 71 -6.90 -20.98 16.46
CA ALA A 71 -7.44 -21.09 17.81
C ALA A 71 -8.63 -20.14 18.05
N PHE A 72 -8.61 -18.94 17.45
CA PHE A 72 -9.68 -17.96 17.57
C PHE A 72 -10.90 -18.34 16.71
N THR A 73 -10.65 -18.72 15.46
CA THR A 73 -11.69 -19.13 14.51
C THR A 73 -12.46 -20.37 14.97
N SER A 74 -11.79 -21.29 15.67
CA SER A 74 -12.43 -22.47 16.27
C SER A 74 -13.27 -22.14 17.50
N ALA A 75 -12.95 -21.06 18.22
CA ALA A 75 -13.58 -20.71 19.49
C ALA A 75 -14.72 -19.69 19.37
N VAL A 76 -14.67 -18.82 18.36
CA VAL A 76 -15.64 -17.74 18.17
C VAL A 76 -16.58 -18.06 17.00
N PRO A 77 -17.93 -18.00 17.20
CA PRO A 77 -18.88 -18.30 16.14
C PRO A 77 -18.72 -17.40 14.91
N ASP A 78 -18.92 -17.95 13.71
CA ASP A 78 -18.72 -17.26 12.42
C ASP A 78 -19.53 -15.97 12.31
N VAL A 79 -20.75 -15.95 12.84
CA VAL A 79 -21.61 -14.76 12.77
C VAL A 79 -21.09 -13.63 13.65
N VAL A 80 -20.48 -13.96 14.79
CA VAL A 80 -19.81 -12.98 15.67
C VAL A 80 -18.54 -12.46 15.01
N ARG A 81 -17.73 -13.35 14.42
CA ARG A 81 -16.54 -12.96 13.63
C ARG A 81 -16.91 -12.05 12.46
N THR A 82 -18.07 -12.30 11.85
CA THR A 82 -18.57 -11.48 10.74
C THR A 82 -18.79 -10.02 11.17
N SER A 83 -19.47 -9.81 12.29
CA SER A 83 -19.67 -8.48 12.87
C SER A 83 -18.36 -7.82 13.33
N MET A 84 -17.40 -8.59 13.85
CA MET A 84 -16.05 -8.10 14.18
C MET A 84 -15.32 -7.57 12.93
N HIS A 85 -15.31 -8.34 11.84
CA HIS A 85 -14.68 -7.90 10.60
C HIS A 85 -15.38 -6.68 9.97
N ALA A 86 -16.71 -6.57 10.07
CA ALA A 86 -17.44 -5.39 9.58
C ALA A 86 -16.98 -4.10 10.27
N ILE A 87 -16.79 -4.13 11.59
CA ILE A 87 -16.25 -2.99 12.36
C ILE A 87 -14.78 -2.72 11.98
N ARG A 88 -13.96 -3.78 11.83
CA ARG A 88 -12.55 -3.64 11.40
C ARG A 88 -12.42 -2.95 10.05
N MET A 89 -13.16 -3.40 9.04
CA MET A 89 -13.07 -2.88 7.67
C MET A 89 -13.43 -1.40 7.61
N ASN A 90 -14.56 -1.03 8.21
CA ASN A 90 -15.03 0.36 8.23
C ASN A 90 -14.16 1.27 9.10
N GLY A 91 -13.65 0.77 10.23
CA GLY A 91 -12.72 1.52 11.07
C GLY A 91 -11.34 1.71 10.45
N ASN A 92 -10.83 0.74 9.69
CA ASN A 92 -9.60 0.89 8.90
C ASN A 92 -9.76 2.01 7.87
N ARG A 93 -10.84 1.95 7.08
CA ARG A 93 -11.14 2.96 6.06
C ARG A 93 -11.25 4.36 6.65
N ALA A 94 -11.91 4.50 7.79
CA ALA A 94 -12.02 5.78 8.50
C ALA A 94 -10.66 6.30 8.99
N ALA A 95 -9.79 5.43 9.50
CA ALA A 95 -8.44 5.80 9.95
C ALA A 95 -7.55 6.29 8.78
N HIS A 96 -7.81 5.83 7.56
CA HIS A 96 -7.09 6.23 6.35
C HIS A 96 -7.75 7.40 5.58
N GLY A 97 -8.73 8.07 6.19
CA GLY A 97 -9.32 9.30 5.66
C GLY A 97 -10.58 9.11 4.81
N GLY A 98 -11.24 7.95 4.90
CA GLY A 98 -12.54 7.72 4.29
C GLY A 98 -13.66 8.49 5.00
N ASP A 99 -14.57 9.05 4.21
CA ASP A 99 -15.78 9.72 4.72
C ASP A 99 -16.78 8.64 5.19
N GLY A 100 -16.92 8.49 6.51
CA GLY A 100 -17.89 7.57 7.11
C GLY A 100 -19.31 8.16 7.09
N SER A 101 -20.33 7.36 6.76
CA SER A 101 -21.72 7.81 6.86
C SER A 101 -22.27 7.56 8.27
N THR A 102 -23.08 8.50 8.79
CA THR A 102 -23.75 8.34 10.09
C THR A 102 -24.58 7.06 10.15
N GLN A 103 -25.21 6.69 9.04
CA GLN A 103 -26.00 5.46 8.94
C GLN A 103 -25.14 4.20 9.13
N THR A 104 -23.93 4.18 8.56
CA THR A 104 -22.95 3.11 8.78
C THR A 104 -22.51 3.06 10.24
N VAL A 105 -22.26 4.21 10.87
CA VAL A 105 -21.88 4.28 12.29
C VAL A 105 -22.99 3.73 13.19
N LEU A 106 -24.25 4.13 12.97
CA LEU A 106 -25.38 3.64 13.77
C LEU A 106 -25.56 2.13 13.64
N TRP A 107 -25.42 1.59 12.43
CA TRP A 107 -25.43 0.14 12.23
C TRP A 107 -24.27 -0.55 12.97
N LEU A 108 -23.03 -0.10 12.77
CA LEU A 108 -21.86 -0.72 13.40
C LEU A 108 -21.88 -0.58 14.92
N MET A 109 -22.53 0.45 15.45
CA MET A 109 -22.73 0.62 16.88
C MET A 109 -23.73 -0.39 17.44
N GLN A 110 -24.80 -0.69 16.70
CA GLN A 110 -25.71 -1.78 17.04
C GLN A 110 -24.97 -3.13 17.04
N GLU A 111 -24.12 -3.38 16.04
CA GLU A 111 -23.30 -4.60 15.98
C GLU A 111 -22.25 -4.65 17.12
N ALA A 112 -21.58 -3.54 17.42
CA ALA A 112 -20.67 -3.42 18.55
C ALA A 112 -21.38 -3.67 19.88
N HIS A 113 -22.63 -3.22 20.03
CA HIS A 113 -23.44 -3.50 21.20
C HIS A 113 -23.75 -5.00 21.33
N LYS A 114 -24.15 -5.67 20.24
CA LYS A 114 -24.32 -7.13 20.23
C LYS A 114 -23.03 -7.86 20.60
N LEU A 115 -21.87 -7.42 20.07
CA LEU A 115 -20.56 -7.97 20.44
C LEU A 115 -20.24 -7.75 21.93
N GLY A 116 -20.54 -6.56 22.46
CA GLY A 116 -20.40 -6.25 23.88
C GLY A 116 -21.28 -7.13 24.76
N ARG A 117 -22.54 -7.34 24.38
CA ARG A 117 -23.46 -8.27 25.08
C ARG A 117 -22.93 -9.70 25.03
N TRP A 118 -22.49 -10.17 23.86
CA TRP A 118 -21.91 -11.49 23.69
C TRP A 118 -20.66 -11.68 24.57
N TYR A 119 -19.74 -10.72 24.54
CA TYR A 119 -18.55 -10.73 25.40
C TYR A 119 -18.93 -10.74 26.88
N TYR A 120 -19.85 -9.89 27.33
CA TYR A 120 -20.29 -9.85 28.74
C TYR A 120 -20.99 -11.12 29.20
N LEU A 121 -21.85 -11.73 28.36
CA LEU A 121 -22.57 -12.95 28.70
C LEU A 121 -21.64 -14.16 28.74
N THR A 122 -20.73 -14.30 27.76
CA THR A 122 -19.68 -15.32 27.80
C THR A 122 -18.72 -15.14 28.98
N SER A 123 -18.57 -13.90 29.45
CA SER A 123 -17.71 -13.51 30.55
C SER A 123 -18.28 -13.76 31.94
N THR A 124 -19.60 -13.60 32.11
CA THR A 124 -20.27 -13.63 33.41
C THR A 124 -21.21 -14.81 33.61
N GLY A 125 -21.57 -15.52 32.52
CA GLY A 125 -22.56 -16.60 32.55
C GLY A 125 -23.98 -16.16 32.88
N LYS A 126 -24.26 -14.85 32.89
CA LYS A 126 -25.58 -14.27 33.17
C LYS A 126 -26.60 -14.54 32.06
N HIS A 127 -27.87 -14.25 32.31
CA HIS A 127 -28.93 -14.43 31.33
C HIS A 127 -29.04 -13.22 30.39
N VAL A 128 -29.49 -13.47 29.16
CA VAL A 128 -29.64 -12.44 28.10
C VAL A 128 -30.56 -11.28 28.54
N GLN A 129 -31.52 -11.58 29.43
CA GLN A 129 -32.51 -10.64 29.98
C GLN A 129 -31.90 -9.62 30.95
N ASP A 130 -30.72 -9.90 31.51
CA ASP A 130 -30.05 -9.03 32.49
C ASP A 130 -29.25 -7.90 31.82
N VAL A 131 -29.21 -7.88 30.48
CA VAL A 131 -28.42 -6.91 29.71
C VAL A 131 -29.37 -6.03 28.89
N PRO A 132 -29.26 -4.68 28.97
CA PRO A 132 -30.14 -3.77 28.26
C PRO A 132 -30.21 -4.04 26.76
N GLU A 133 -31.39 -3.82 26.16
CA GLU A 133 -31.53 -3.80 24.71
C GLU A 133 -30.93 -2.53 24.11
N TYR A 134 -30.55 -2.60 22.83
CA TYR A 134 -29.93 -1.48 22.13
C TYR A 134 -30.96 -0.36 21.92
N ASN A 135 -30.65 0.83 22.41
CA ASN A 135 -31.40 2.05 22.12
C ASN A 135 -30.60 2.92 21.15
N ALA A 136 -31.12 3.09 19.93
CA ALA A 136 -30.43 3.86 18.89
C ALA A 136 -30.25 5.32 19.35
N PRO A 137 -29.01 5.82 19.43
CA PRO A 137 -28.78 7.20 19.82
C PRO A 137 -29.40 8.14 18.78
N THR A 138 -30.21 9.10 19.23
CA THR A 138 -30.72 10.20 18.41
C THR A 138 -29.84 11.44 18.58
N ALA A 139 -29.86 12.34 17.60
CA ALA A 139 -29.12 13.61 17.65
C ALA A 139 -29.44 14.45 18.91
N GLU A 140 -30.62 14.25 19.51
CA GLU A 140 -31.03 14.92 20.75
C GLU A 140 -30.41 14.28 22.00
N THR A 141 -30.38 12.94 22.07
CA THR A 141 -29.85 12.17 23.22
C THR A 141 -28.33 12.26 23.40
N VAL A 142 -27.58 12.57 22.34
CA VAL A 142 -26.11 12.63 22.34
C VAL A 142 -25.58 14.06 22.66
N GLY A 143 -26.49 15.04 22.78
CA GLY A 143 -26.16 16.42 23.07
C GLY A 143 -26.53 17.37 21.93
N GLY A 144 -27.82 17.50 21.66
CA GLY A 144 -28.50 18.65 21.05
C GLY A 144 -28.14 19.01 19.61
N ALA A 145 -29.15 19.11 18.74
CA ALA A 145 -29.04 19.83 17.47
C ALA A 145 -29.01 21.35 17.71
N PRO A 146 -27.96 22.11 17.32
CA PRO A 146 -27.98 23.57 17.41
C PRO A 146 -28.06 24.24 16.02
N SER A 147 -28.68 25.41 15.99
CA SER A 147 -28.85 26.25 14.80
C SER A 147 -27.52 26.72 14.17
N LYS A 148 -27.52 26.92 12.84
CA LYS A 148 -26.37 27.07 11.92
C LYS A 148 -25.23 28.06 12.30
N GLY A 149 -25.40 28.96 13.28
CA GLY A 149 -24.44 30.04 13.58
C GLY A 149 -23.52 29.82 14.79
N GLN A 150 -23.91 29.05 15.80
CA GLN A 150 -23.11 28.81 17.03
C GLN A 150 -22.24 27.54 16.97
N LEU A 151 -22.49 26.70 15.95
CA LEU A 151 -21.94 25.34 15.76
C LEU A 151 -20.41 25.22 15.79
N GLN A 152 -19.64 26.13 15.17
CA GLN A 152 -18.21 25.87 15.00
C GLN A 152 -17.39 26.04 16.28
N ARG A 153 -17.77 26.97 17.17
CA ARG A 153 -17.04 27.22 18.43
C ARG A 153 -17.38 26.16 19.48
N GLU A 154 -18.66 25.81 19.63
CA GLU A 154 -19.09 24.77 20.57
C GLU A 154 -18.64 23.38 20.10
N LYS A 155 -18.76 23.05 18.81
CA LYS A 155 -18.21 21.81 18.25
C LYS A 155 -16.69 21.73 18.46
N LYS A 156 -15.95 22.81 18.22
CA LYS A 156 -14.49 22.83 18.45
C LYS A 156 -14.12 22.68 19.93
N ALA A 157 -14.87 23.30 20.85
CA ALA A 157 -14.64 23.17 22.28
C ALA A 157 -14.95 21.75 22.78
N VAL A 158 -16.04 21.13 22.30
CA VAL A 158 -16.40 19.74 22.60
C VAL A 158 -15.34 18.78 22.04
N LEU A 159 -14.90 18.97 20.79
CA LEU A 159 -13.82 18.18 20.17
C LEU A 159 -12.49 18.32 20.91
N GLN A 160 -12.13 19.52 21.37
CA GLN A 160 -10.91 19.73 22.16
C GLN A 160 -10.98 19.03 23.52
N LYS A 161 -12.14 19.09 24.19
CA LYS A 161 -12.35 18.38 25.46
C LYS A 161 -12.30 16.86 25.27
N LEU A 162 -12.89 16.36 24.19
CA LEU A 162 -12.82 14.96 23.81
C LEU A 162 -11.37 14.52 23.52
N ALA A 163 -10.62 15.29 22.73
CA ALA A 163 -9.23 15.00 22.41
C ALA A 163 -8.32 14.92 23.66
N ALA A 164 -8.56 15.78 24.66
CA ALA A 164 -7.84 15.71 25.93
C ALA A 164 -8.17 14.43 26.72
N GLN A 165 -9.45 14.04 26.76
CA GLN A 165 -9.87 12.78 27.39
C GLN A 165 -9.37 11.55 26.63
N GLU A 166 -9.22 11.65 25.30
CA GLU A 166 -8.64 10.60 24.47
C GLU A 166 -7.15 10.39 24.74
N ALA A 167 -6.36 11.46 24.86
CA ALA A 167 -4.94 11.33 25.20
C ALA A 167 -4.74 10.63 26.55
N GLN A 168 -5.61 10.92 27.53
CA GLN A 168 -5.60 10.23 28.81
C GLN A 168 -6.01 8.76 28.68
N MET A 169 -7.02 8.45 27.86
CA MET A 169 -7.46 7.08 27.60
C MET A 169 -6.37 6.27 26.90
N GLN A 170 -5.70 6.86 25.90
CA GLN A 170 -4.63 6.17 25.17
C GLN A 170 -3.50 5.76 26.11
N LYS A 171 -3.11 6.64 27.04
CA LYS A 171 -2.12 6.31 28.06
C LYS A 171 -2.56 5.14 28.94
N LEU A 172 -3.82 5.09 29.36
CA LEU A 172 -4.36 3.98 30.14
C LEU A 172 -4.34 2.65 29.36
N LEU A 173 -4.66 2.69 28.06
CA LEU A 173 -4.60 1.50 27.20
C LEU A 173 -3.17 0.98 27.03
N ASP A 174 -2.19 1.88 26.89
CA ASP A 174 -0.77 1.52 26.79
C ASP A 174 -0.28 0.88 28.09
N ASP A 175 -0.63 1.46 29.25
CA ASP A 175 -0.32 0.90 30.58
C ASP A 175 -0.97 -0.48 30.77
N LEU A 176 -2.23 -0.66 30.35
CA LEU A 176 -2.92 -1.96 30.43
C LEU A 176 -2.29 -3.00 29.50
N ALA A 177 -1.87 -2.60 28.29
CA ALA A 177 -1.20 -3.50 27.36
C ALA A 177 0.14 -4.01 27.90
N VAL A 178 0.89 -3.18 28.64
CA VAL A 178 2.10 -3.61 29.36
C VAL A 178 1.74 -4.61 30.46
N ALA A 179 0.75 -4.31 31.29
CA ALA A 179 0.30 -5.20 32.36
C ALA A 179 -0.18 -6.57 31.83
N ARG A 180 -0.89 -6.60 30.69
CA ARG A 180 -1.31 -7.85 30.02
C ARG A 180 -0.14 -8.68 29.51
N LYS A 181 0.94 -8.06 29.04
CA LYS A 181 2.14 -8.77 28.57
C LYS A 181 2.91 -9.41 29.72
N GLU A 182 2.88 -8.80 30.90
CA GLU A 182 3.51 -9.32 32.11
C GLU A 182 2.69 -10.45 32.76
N ALA A 183 1.36 -10.46 32.54
CA ALA A 183 0.48 -11.53 32.99
C ALA A 183 0.60 -12.79 32.10
N HIS A 184 1.19 -13.86 32.63
CA HIS A 184 1.19 -15.17 31.97
C HIS A 184 -0.21 -15.81 32.07
N ALA A 185 -0.88 -16.02 30.93
CA ALA A 185 -2.19 -16.66 30.90
C ALA A 185 -2.10 -18.11 31.41
N ALA A 186 -2.91 -18.46 32.42
CA ALA A 186 -3.05 -19.84 32.86
C ALA A 186 -3.59 -20.69 31.70
N LYS A 187 -2.96 -21.84 31.42
CA LYS A 187 -3.44 -22.77 30.39
C LYS A 187 -4.81 -23.29 30.80
N VAL A 188 -5.85 -22.88 30.07
CA VAL A 188 -7.20 -23.43 30.20
C VAL A 188 -7.18 -24.87 29.69
N THR A 189 -7.84 -25.79 30.40
CA THR A 189 -7.94 -27.19 29.96
C THR A 189 -8.80 -27.31 28.70
N ALA A 190 -8.56 -28.34 27.88
CA ALA A 190 -9.31 -28.53 26.63
C ALA A 190 -10.83 -28.68 26.86
N GLU A 191 -11.22 -29.30 27.97
CA GLU A 191 -12.63 -29.50 28.36
C GLU A 191 -13.31 -28.19 28.77
N GLU A 192 -12.63 -27.34 29.56
CA GLU A 192 -13.13 -26.01 29.93
C GLU A 192 -13.23 -25.08 28.72
N LEU A 193 -12.27 -25.15 27.80
CA LEU A 193 -12.32 -24.39 26.56
C LEU A 193 -13.54 -24.81 25.73
N GLN A 194 -13.78 -26.12 25.57
CA GLN A 194 -14.92 -26.63 24.82
C GLN A 194 -16.26 -26.20 25.43
N ALA A 195 -16.40 -26.23 26.75
CA ALA A 195 -17.60 -25.75 27.45
C ALA A 195 -17.84 -24.24 27.22
N ARG A 196 -16.77 -23.43 27.26
CA ARG A 196 -16.83 -21.98 26.99
C ARG A 196 -17.22 -21.68 25.54
N VAL A 197 -16.70 -22.45 24.58
CA VAL A 197 -17.06 -22.33 23.15
C VAL A 197 -18.54 -22.67 22.93
N GLN A 198 -19.06 -23.73 23.55
CA GLN A 198 -20.47 -24.08 23.46
C GLN A 198 -21.37 -23.00 24.07
N ALA A 199 -20.98 -22.42 25.21
CA ALA A 199 -21.70 -21.29 25.80
C ALA A 199 -21.70 -20.07 24.86
N ALA A 200 -20.55 -19.76 24.25
CA ALA A 200 -20.42 -18.67 23.28
C ALA A 200 -21.30 -18.85 22.04
N GLN A 201 -21.47 -20.08 21.55
CA GLN A 201 -22.39 -20.39 20.46
C GLN A 201 -23.86 -20.20 20.85
N ARG A 202 -24.24 -20.63 22.06
CA ARG A 202 -25.61 -20.44 22.58
C ARG A 202 -25.96 -18.96 22.70
N TYR A 203 -25.06 -18.15 23.24
CA TYR A 203 -25.29 -16.71 23.37
C TYR A 203 -25.32 -15.98 22.02
N ALA A 204 -24.50 -16.37 21.04
CA ALA A 204 -24.56 -15.81 19.69
C ALA A 204 -25.93 -16.09 19.04
N SER A 205 -26.48 -17.29 19.24
CA SER A 205 -27.81 -17.66 18.74
C SER A 205 -28.93 -16.86 19.43
N ALA A 206 -28.80 -16.61 20.74
CA ALA A 206 -29.79 -15.88 21.53
C ALA A 206 -29.78 -14.35 21.34
N LEU A 207 -28.75 -13.79 20.69
CA LEU A 207 -28.59 -12.36 20.44
C LEU A 207 -28.98 -11.96 19.00
N ASP A 208 -29.67 -12.84 18.27
CA ASP A 208 -30.15 -12.62 16.89
C ASP A 208 -29.08 -12.06 15.96
N PHE A 209 -27.88 -12.63 16.01
CA PHE A 209 -26.86 -12.38 15.00
C PHE A 209 -27.33 -12.99 13.66
N THR A 210 -27.73 -12.14 12.72
CA THR A 210 -28.21 -12.54 11.40
C THR A 210 -27.10 -12.40 10.36
N GLU A 211 -26.38 -13.49 10.11
CA GLU A 211 -25.29 -13.55 9.12
C GLU A 211 -25.69 -12.95 7.77
N ALA A 212 -26.88 -13.29 7.27
CA ALA A 212 -27.39 -12.80 6.01
C ALA A 212 -27.56 -11.27 5.98
N GLN A 213 -28.04 -10.66 7.07
CA GLN A 213 -28.21 -9.20 7.14
C GLN A 213 -26.86 -8.49 7.27
N THR A 214 -25.94 -9.01 8.10
CA THR A 214 -24.60 -8.45 8.25
C THR A 214 -23.81 -8.55 6.95
N ARG A 215 -23.92 -9.67 6.22
CA ARG A 215 -23.32 -9.86 4.90
C ARG A 215 -23.89 -8.87 3.88
N ARG A 216 -25.22 -8.75 3.79
CA ARG A 216 -25.88 -7.80 2.88
C ARG A 216 -25.38 -6.38 3.13
N ARG A 217 -25.41 -5.92 4.39
CA ARG A 217 -24.92 -4.59 4.78
C ARG A 217 -23.43 -4.38 4.51
N LEU A 218 -22.61 -5.42 4.63
CA LEU A 218 -21.20 -5.35 4.29
C LEU A 218 -20.99 -5.18 2.79
N ILE A 219 -21.70 -5.95 1.96
CA ILE A 219 -21.66 -5.83 0.50
C ILE A 219 -22.20 -4.47 0.07
N ASP A 220 -23.33 -4.03 0.63
CA ASP A 220 -23.92 -2.71 0.36
C ASP A 220 -22.92 -1.60 0.71
N SER A 221 -22.22 -1.70 1.84
CA SER A 221 -21.18 -0.74 2.25
C SER A 221 -20.01 -0.70 1.26
N LEU A 222 -19.61 -1.84 0.70
CA LEU A 222 -18.56 -1.95 -0.31
C LEU A 222 -19.01 -1.44 -1.68
N LEU A 223 -20.28 -1.58 -2.03
CA LEU A 223 -20.87 -1.00 -3.25
C LEU A 223 -20.96 0.52 -3.12
N VAL A 224 -21.47 1.04 -2.00
CA VAL A 224 -21.48 2.49 -1.70
C VAL A 224 -20.05 3.04 -1.66
N ALA A 225 -19.08 2.26 -1.19
CA ALA A 225 -17.66 2.63 -1.22
C ALA A 225 -17.14 2.89 -2.64
N ALA A 226 -17.66 2.14 -3.61
CA ALA A 226 -17.39 2.28 -5.04
C ALA A 226 -18.37 3.23 -5.74
N GLU A 227 -19.08 4.07 -4.96
CA GLU A 227 -19.98 5.13 -5.41
C GLU A 227 -21.29 4.63 -6.07
N TRP A 228 -21.70 3.39 -5.81
CA TRP A 228 -23.01 2.88 -6.24
C TRP A 228 -24.13 3.35 -5.33
N ASP A 229 -25.27 3.73 -5.92
CA ASP A 229 -26.50 4.02 -5.18
C ASP A 229 -27.22 2.72 -4.76
N VAL A 230 -26.98 2.28 -3.52
CA VAL A 230 -27.69 1.14 -2.92
C VAL A 230 -28.86 1.66 -2.10
N GLY A 231 -30.08 1.37 -2.56
CA GLY A 231 -31.32 1.83 -1.93
C GLY A 231 -31.46 1.38 -0.47
N ALA A 232 -32.16 2.18 0.33
CA ALA A 232 -32.34 1.88 1.75
C ALA A 232 -33.11 0.57 1.96
N ASN A 233 -32.63 -0.27 2.89
CA ASN A 233 -33.29 -1.53 3.29
C ASN A 233 -33.57 -2.50 2.14
N GLY A 234 -32.71 -2.54 1.12
CA GLY A 234 -32.83 -3.49 0.03
C GLY A 234 -33.79 -3.09 -1.08
N GLN A 235 -34.18 -1.82 -1.14
CA GLN A 235 -34.90 -1.27 -2.30
C GLN A 235 -33.98 -1.23 -3.52
N GLU A 236 -34.51 -1.63 -4.67
CA GLU A 236 -33.83 -1.47 -5.96
C GLU A 236 -33.71 0.01 -6.31
N THR A 237 -32.58 0.37 -6.90
CA THR A 237 -32.35 1.68 -7.49
C THR A 237 -32.19 1.53 -9.00
N GLN A 238 -32.04 2.65 -9.71
CA GLN A 238 -31.72 2.60 -11.14
C GLN A 238 -30.32 2.03 -11.41
N GLU A 239 -29.42 2.05 -10.41
CA GLU A 239 -28.04 1.58 -10.54
C GLU A 239 -27.83 0.17 -9.99
N VAL A 240 -28.57 -0.23 -8.96
CA VAL A 240 -28.39 -1.50 -8.25
C VAL A 240 -29.73 -2.22 -8.11
N GLY A 241 -29.89 -3.30 -8.88
CA GLY A 241 -30.96 -4.28 -8.67
C GLY A 241 -30.56 -5.29 -7.61
N GLN A 242 -31.51 -5.75 -6.80
CA GLN A 242 -31.28 -6.71 -5.70
C GLN A 242 -32.25 -7.87 -5.82
N GLU A 243 -31.75 -9.11 -5.75
CA GLU A 243 -32.57 -10.32 -5.98
C GLU A 243 -33.25 -10.31 -7.37
N VAL A 244 -32.51 -9.86 -8.38
CA VAL A 244 -33.01 -9.68 -9.76
C VAL A 244 -33.23 -11.05 -10.40
N GLU A 245 -34.42 -11.27 -10.94
CA GLU A 245 -34.72 -12.49 -11.69
C GLU A 245 -33.91 -12.53 -12.99
N VAL A 246 -33.21 -13.65 -13.21
CA VAL A 246 -32.42 -13.90 -14.41
C VAL A 246 -32.96 -15.14 -15.11
N HIS A 247 -33.21 -15.02 -16.41
CA HIS A 247 -33.71 -16.12 -17.23
C HIS A 247 -32.57 -17.01 -17.75
N HIS A 248 -32.91 -18.05 -18.51
CA HIS A 248 -31.97 -18.96 -19.17
C HIS A 248 -31.04 -19.74 -18.23
N GLN A 249 -31.51 -20.00 -17.00
CA GLN A 249 -30.72 -20.72 -15.99
C GLN A 249 -30.82 -22.24 -16.16
N PRO A 250 -29.77 -22.99 -15.80
CA PRO A 250 -29.77 -24.46 -15.84
C PRO A 250 -30.55 -25.07 -14.66
N THR A 251 -31.76 -24.57 -14.43
CA THR A 251 -32.70 -24.98 -13.37
C THR A 251 -33.98 -25.52 -13.99
N GLN A 252 -34.78 -26.27 -13.22
CA GLN A 252 -36.05 -26.82 -13.72
C GLN A 252 -37.05 -25.73 -14.14
N SER A 253 -37.00 -24.55 -13.49
CA SER A 253 -37.83 -23.40 -13.82
C SER A 253 -37.29 -22.58 -15.00
N GLY A 254 -36.01 -22.74 -15.36
CA GLY A 254 -35.33 -21.86 -16.33
C GLY A 254 -35.00 -20.46 -15.80
N CYS A 255 -35.40 -20.14 -14.57
CA CYS A 255 -35.13 -18.87 -13.90
C CYS A 255 -34.23 -19.06 -12.67
N GLY A 256 -33.47 -18.03 -12.34
CA GLY A 256 -32.72 -17.88 -11.09
C GLY A 256 -32.81 -16.44 -10.59
N ALA A 257 -32.17 -16.14 -9.46
CA ALA A 257 -32.16 -14.79 -8.90
C ALA A 257 -30.72 -14.40 -8.55
N ALA A 258 -30.21 -13.36 -9.19
CA ALA A 258 -28.91 -12.79 -8.89
C ALA A 258 -29.01 -11.89 -7.65
N ASP A 259 -28.09 -12.03 -6.69
CA ASP A 259 -28.13 -11.23 -5.47
C ASP A 259 -28.04 -9.73 -5.77
N TYR A 260 -27.13 -9.33 -6.68
CA TYR A 260 -27.07 -7.96 -7.20
C TYR A 260 -26.79 -7.92 -8.70
N VAL A 261 -27.40 -6.95 -9.38
CA VAL A 261 -27.04 -6.56 -10.75
C VAL A 261 -26.75 -5.06 -10.77
N LEU A 262 -25.60 -4.69 -11.32
CA LEU A 262 -25.14 -3.32 -11.42
C LEU A 262 -25.43 -2.81 -12.83
N TRP A 263 -26.23 -1.75 -12.93
CA TRP A 263 -26.79 -1.24 -14.17
C TRP A 263 -26.10 0.03 -14.67
N ASP A 264 -26.09 0.17 -15.99
CA ASP A 264 -25.72 1.38 -16.68
C ASP A 264 -26.95 2.30 -16.90
N ASP A 265 -26.72 3.60 -17.14
CA ASP A 265 -27.78 4.59 -17.44
C ASP A 265 -28.58 4.25 -18.72
N ASN A 266 -28.03 3.42 -19.59
CA ASN A 266 -28.68 2.93 -20.81
C ASN A 266 -29.52 1.65 -20.58
N GLY A 267 -29.64 1.17 -19.34
CA GLY A 267 -30.39 -0.03 -18.97
C GLY A 267 -29.67 -1.35 -19.30
N LYS A 268 -28.37 -1.32 -19.63
CA LYS A 268 -27.56 -2.53 -19.83
C LYS A 268 -26.84 -2.94 -18.55
N PRO A 269 -26.64 -4.25 -18.32
CA PRO A 269 -25.96 -4.73 -17.12
C PRO A 269 -24.44 -4.52 -17.28
N LEU A 270 -23.82 -3.86 -16.30
CA LEU A 270 -22.38 -3.67 -16.21
C LEU A 270 -21.71 -4.83 -15.46
N ALA A 271 -22.35 -5.30 -14.39
CA ALA A 271 -21.82 -6.41 -13.59
C ALA A 271 -22.93 -7.18 -12.87
N VAL A 272 -22.62 -8.41 -12.49
CA VAL A 272 -23.45 -9.27 -11.64
C VAL A 272 -22.65 -9.67 -10.41
N VAL A 273 -23.29 -9.70 -9.24
CA VAL A 273 -22.65 -10.11 -7.98
C VAL A 273 -23.41 -11.28 -7.38
N GLU A 274 -22.71 -12.39 -7.16
CA GLU A 274 -23.20 -13.55 -6.43
C GLU A 274 -22.64 -13.56 -5.00
N ALA A 275 -23.51 -13.64 -3.99
CA ALA A 275 -23.14 -13.63 -2.59
C ALA A 275 -23.31 -15.01 -1.94
N LYS A 276 -22.24 -15.55 -1.37
CA LYS A 276 -22.27 -16.76 -0.54
C LYS A 276 -22.29 -16.44 0.94
N LYS A 277 -22.62 -17.44 1.75
CA LYS A 277 -22.50 -17.34 3.21
C LYS A 277 -21.07 -16.94 3.57
N THR A 278 -20.93 -16.09 4.57
CA THR A 278 -19.64 -15.50 4.97
C THR A 278 -18.62 -16.57 5.36
N ALA A 279 -19.09 -17.65 5.98
CA ALA A 279 -18.26 -18.80 6.38
C ALA A 279 -17.84 -19.72 5.21
N VAL A 280 -18.40 -19.50 4.01
CA VAL A 280 -18.18 -20.35 2.85
C VAL A 280 -17.19 -19.67 1.89
N ASP A 281 -16.36 -20.49 1.23
CA ASP A 281 -15.47 -20.02 0.18
C ASP A 281 -16.29 -19.42 -0.99
N PRO A 282 -16.05 -18.16 -1.39
CA PRO A 282 -16.77 -17.53 -2.48
C PRO A 282 -16.61 -18.26 -3.82
N GLU A 283 -15.52 -19.02 -4.04
CA GLU A 283 -15.27 -19.73 -5.31
C GLU A 283 -16.38 -20.74 -5.65
N ILE A 284 -17.12 -21.25 -4.65
CA ILE A 284 -18.29 -22.12 -4.86
C ILE A 284 -19.38 -21.41 -5.68
N GLY A 285 -19.49 -20.07 -5.56
CA GLY A 285 -20.44 -19.25 -6.32
C GLY A 285 -20.03 -18.97 -7.76
N ARG A 286 -18.80 -19.29 -8.17
CA ARG A 286 -18.26 -18.89 -9.48
C ARG A 286 -19.10 -19.38 -10.66
N THR A 287 -19.47 -20.66 -10.66
CA THR A 287 -20.25 -21.24 -11.76
C THR A 287 -21.64 -20.61 -11.86
N GLN A 288 -22.27 -20.36 -10.71
CA GLN A 288 -23.59 -19.73 -10.63
C GLN A 288 -23.54 -18.27 -11.12
N ALA A 289 -22.54 -17.51 -10.69
CA ALA A 289 -22.33 -16.13 -11.14
C ALA A 289 -22.14 -16.05 -12.67
N LYS A 290 -21.43 -17.02 -13.26
CA LYS A 290 -21.30 -17.15 -14.71
C LYS A 290 -22.64 -17.42 -15.40
N CYS A 291 -23.43 -18.37 -14.89
CA CYS A 291 -24.75 -18.67 -15.45
C CYS A 291 -25.67 -17.43 -15.43
N TYR A 292 -25.60 -16.61 -14.38
CA TYR A 292 -26.34 -15.35 -14.32
C TYR A 292 -25.87 -14.34 -15.35
N ALA A 293 -24.55 -14.20 -15.53
CA ALA A 293 -24.05 -13.37 -16.61
C ALA A 293 -24.50 -13.89 -18.00
N ASP A 294 -24.57 -15.21 -18.20
CA ASP A 294 -24.98 -15.83 -19.48
C ASP A 294 -26.46 -15.55 -19.78
N GLY A 295 -27.31 -15.50 -18.77
CA GLY A 295 -28.72 -15.11 -18.90
C GLY A 295 -28.87 -13.62 -19.20
N LEU A 296 -28.22 -12.76 -18.42
CA LEU A 296 -28.25 -11.31 -18.61
C LEU A 296 -27.70 -10.87 -19.98
N GLU A 297 -26.70 -11.57 -20.51
CA GLU A 297 -26.17 -11.32 -21.85
C GLU A 297 -27.19 -11.65 -22.94
N GLN A 298 -27.98 -12.71 -22.79
CA GLN A 298 -29.04 -13.08 -23.73
C GLN A 298 -30.18 -12.05 -23.71
N ASP A 299 -30.55 -11.58 -22.51
CA ASP A 299 -31.67 -10.66 -22.33
C ASP A 299 -31.31 -9.22 -22.78
N HIS A 300 -30.09 -8.75 -22.51
CA HIS A 300 -29.68 -7.35 -22.73
C HIS A 300 -28.64 -7.15 -23.83
N GLY A 301 -28.08 -8.22 -24.40
CA GLY A 301 -27.08 -8.16 -25.48
C GLY A 301 -25.73 -7.59 -25.04
N GLN A 302 -25.41 -7.59 -23.74
CA GLN A 302 -24.14 -7.16 -23.19
C GLN A 302 -23.69 -8.11 -22.08
N ARG A 303 -22.46 -8.62 -22.19
CA ARG A 303 -21.83 -9.44 -21.15
C ARG A 303 -21.48 -8.60 -19.90
N PRO A 304 -22.15 -8.79 -18.74
CA PRO A 304 -21.72 -8.14 -17.51
C PRO A 304 -20.41 -8.73 -16.97
N VAL A 305 -19.66 -7.94 -16.20
CA VAL A 305 -18.51 -8.42 -15.41
C VAL A 305 -19.01 -9.29 -14.27
N ILE A 306 -18.36 -10.43 -14.02
CA ILE A 306 -18.80 -11.38 -13.00
C ILE A 306 -18.07 -11.08 -11.70
N PHE A 307 -18.81 -10.86 -10.62
CA PHE A 307 -18.30 -10.84 -9.26
C PHE A 307 -18.92 -11.94 -8.42
N TYR A 308 -18.14 -12.48 -7.50
CA TYR A 308 -18.64 -13.40 -6.49
C TYR A 308 -17.92 -13.16 -5.17
N THR A 309 -18.66 -13.19 -4.07
CA THR A 309 -18.16 -12.75 -2.77
C THR A 309 -18.85 -13.47 -1.61
N ASN A 310 -18.18 -13.48 -0.46
CA ASN A 310 -18.77 -13.83 0.83
C ASN A 310 -18.87 -12.60 1.77
N GLY A 311 -18.67 -11.40 1.24
CA GLY A 311 -18.60 -10.13 1.98
C GLY A 311 -17.18 -9.71 2.38
N PHE A 312 -16.25 -10.66 2.56
CA PHE A 312 -14.84 -10.35 2.88
C PHE A 312 -13.93 -10.45 1.69
N ASP A 313 -14.05 -11.58 1.00
CA ASP A 313 -13.29 -11.86 -0.19
C ASP A 313 -14.15 -11.53 -1.39
N ILE A 314 -13.64 -10.66 -2.25
CA ILE A 314 -14.28 -10.26 -3.49
C ILE A 314 -13.45 -10.85 -4.60
N TRP A 315 -14.08 -11.63 -5.46
CA TRP A 315 -13.48 -12.12 -6.68
C TRP A 315 -14.15 -11.50 -7.87
N MET A 316 -13.36 -11.26 -8.90
CA MET A 316 -13.83 -10.78 -10.19
C MET A 316 -13.34 -11.68 -11.30
N TRP A 317 -14.22 -11.97 -12.24
CA TRP A 317 -13.92 -12.72 -13.44
C TRP A 317 -14.40 -11.96 -14.68
N ASP A 318 -13.43 -11.60 -15.52
CA ASP A 318 -13.69 -11.05 -16.85
C ASP A 318 -13.46 -12.13 -17.90
N ASP A 319 -14.49 -12.97 -18.10
CA ASP A 319 -14.43 -14.11 -19.00
C ASP A 319 -14.52 -13.71 -20.48
N ALA A 320 -15.29 -12.68 -20.83
CA ALA A 320 -15.38 -12.16 -22.19
C ALA A 320 -14.06 -11.60 -22.70
N ALA A 321 -13.25 -10.96 -21.85
CA ALA A 321 -11.91 -10.57 -22.23
C ALA A 321 -10.93 -11.76 -22.25
N GLY A 322 -11.26 -12.91 -21.66
CA GLY A 322 -10.40 -14.08 -21.55
C GLY A 322 -9.44 -14.05 -20.36
N TYR A 323 -9.72 -13.23 -19.33
CA TYR A 323 -8.94 -13.23 -18.10
C TYR A 323 -9.43 -14.32 -17.14
N THR A 324 -8.51 -14.87 -16.33
CA THR A 324 -8.85 -15.76 -15.22
C THR A 324 -9.44 -14.97 -14.05
N PRO A 325 -10.19 -15.64 -13.15
CA PRO A 325 -10.65 -14.98 -11.93
C PRO A 325 -9.50 -14.52 -11.06
N ARG A 326 -9.75 -13.43 -10.33
CA ARG A 326 -8.77 -12.81 -9.43
C ARG A 326 -9.45 -12.13 -8.25
N LYS A 327 -8.73 -12.10 -7.13
CA LYS A 327 -9.18 -11.48 -5.89
C LYS A 327 -8.96 -9.97 -5.92
N LEU A 328 -9.94 -9.21 -5.45
CA LEU A 328 -9.95 -7.75 -5.36
C LEU A 328 -10.08 -7.29 -3.90
N TYR A 329 -9.76 -6.02 -3.68
CA TYR A 329 -9.93 -5.34 -2.39
C TYR A 329 -11.26 -4.57 -2.28
N GLY A 330 -12.01 -4.45 -3.37
CA GLY A 330 -13.25 -3.66 -3.46
C GLY A 330 -13.98 -3.93 -4.78
N PHE A 331 -15.15 -3.31 -4.95
CA PHE A 331 -15.87 -3.31 -6.22
C PHE A 331 -15.38 -2.17 -7.12
N TYR A 332 -15.61 -2.32 -8.42
CA TYR A 332 -15.34 -1.29 -9.41
C TYR A 332 -16.44 -0.23 -9.34
N SER A 333 -16.07 1.03 -9.58
CA SER A 333 -17.07 2.09 -9.78
C SER A 333 -17.80 1.91 -11.11
N LYS A 334 -18.96 2.55 -11.26
CA LYS A 334 -19.75 2.54 -12.50
C LYS A 334 -18.92 3.00 -13.70
N GLU A 335 -18.12 4.05 -13.54
CA GLU A 335 -17.24 4.56 -14.60
C GLU A 335 -16.14 3.54 -14.97
N SER A 336 -15.52 2.90 -13.97
CA SER A 336 -14.50 1.88 -14.22
C SER A 336 -15.06 0.64 -14.93
N LEU A 337 -16.29 0.20 -14.60
CA LEU A 337 -16.94 -0.90 -15.32
C LEU A 337 -17.29 -0.52 -16.77
N ARG A 338 -17.79 0.70 -17.01
CA ARG A 338 -18.04 1.20 -18.37
C ARG A 338 -16.76 1.21 -19.19
N ALA A 339 -15.67 1.71 -18.62
CA ALA A 339 -14.36 1.71 -19.27
C ALA A 339 -13.89 0.30 -19.60
N LEU A 340 -14.03 -0.65 -18.67
CA LEU A 340 -13.66 -2.05 -18.87
C LEU A 340 -14.45 -2.70 -20.01
N ILE A 341 -15.77 -2.50 -20.07
CA ILE A 341 -16.61 -3.05 -21.14
C ILE A 341 -16.27 -2.41 -22.50
N TYR A 342 -16.02 -1.10 -22.53
CA TYR A 342 -15.54 -0.42 -23.75
C TYR A 342 -14.20 -0.99 -24.22
N GLN A 343 -13.27 -1.24 -23.31
CA GLN A 343 -11.97 -1.84 -23.62
C GLN A 343 -12.12 -3.24 -24.23
N ARG A 344 -13.04 -4.09 -23.75
CA ARG A 344 -13.29 -5.42 -24.35
C ARG A 344 -13.57 -5.32 -25.85
N GLY A 345 -14.41 -4.37 -26.26
CA GLY A 345 -14.72 -4.14 -27.67
C GLY A 345 -13.48 -3.73 -28.48
N ARG A 346 -12.64 -2.83 -27.94
CA ARG A 346 -11.38 -2.40 -28.58
C ARG A 346 -10.37 -3.55 -28.68
N GLN A 347 -10.21 -4.34 -27.63
CA GLN A 347 -9.31 -5.50 -27.59
C GLN A 347 -9.68 -6.56 -28.64
N ALA A 348 -10.96 -6.75 -28.92
CA ALA A 348 -11.44 -7.66 -29.95
C ALA A 348 -11.17 -7.14 -31.38
N GLN A 349 -11.15 -5.82 -31.58
CA GLN A 349 -10.95 -5.19 -32.90
C GLN A 349 -9.48 -4.98 -33.24
N GLU A 350 -8.64 -4.59 -32.26
CA GLU A 350 -7.25 -4.21 -32.46
C GLU A 350 -6.31 -5.04 -31.56
N PRO A 351 -5.73 -6.15 -32.07
CA PRO A 351 -4.77 -6.94 -31.32
C PRO A 351 -3.44 -6.19 -31.16
N LEU A 352 -2.83 -6.28 -29.98
CA LEU A 352 -1.57 -5.59 -29.67
C LEU A 352 -0.40 -6.03 -30.55
N SER A 353 -0.45 -7.26 -31.07
CA SER A 353 0.60 -7.83 -31.94
C SER A 353 0.80 -7.03 -33.24
N GLY A 354 -0.26 -6.36 -33.73
CA GLY A 354 -0.23 -5.50 -34.90
C GLY A 354 0.30 -4.08 -34.65
N ILE A 355 0.49 -3.69 -33.38
CA ILE A 355 0.85 -2.32 -33.01
C ILE A 355 2.36 -2.17 -33.02
N LEU A 356 2.84 -1.26 -33.88
CA LEU A 356 4.27 -0.92 -33.96
C LEU A 356 4.58 0.21 -32.98
N PRO A 357 5.57 0.05 -32.08
CA PRO A 357 6.03 1.13 -31.21
C PRO A 357 6.46 2.35 -32.03
N ASP A 358 6.11 3.55 -31.56
CA ASP A 358 6.52 4.78 -32.23
C ASP A 358 8.05 4.96 -32.13
N LYS A 359 8.71 4.97 -33.30
CA LYS A 359 10.16 5.14 -33.42
C LYS A 359 10.64 6.51 -32.93
N THR A 360 9.77 7.52 -32.89
CA THR A 360 10.11 8.85 -32.38
C THR A 360 10.31 8.85 -30.85
N ILE A 361 9.64 7.93 -30.15
CA ILE A 361 9.74 7.74 -28.70
C ILE A 361 10.84 6.73 -28.38
N ALA A 362 10.78 5.55 -29.02
CA ALA A 362 11.67 4.41 -28.78
C ALA A 362 12.25 3.88 -30.11
N GLY A 363 13.31 4.53 -30.59
CA GLY A 363 13.89 4.27 -31.92
C GLY A 363 14.98 3.20 -31.98
N ARG A 364 15.50 2.74 -30.84
CA ARG A 364 16.56 1.71 -30.81
C ARG A 364 15.95 0.31 -30.87
N LEU A 365 16.63 -0.63 -31.54
CA LEU A 365 16.11 -1.99 -31.75
C LEU A 365 15.71 -2.69 -30.44
N TYR A 366 16.59 -2.68 -29.43
CA TYR A 366 16.30 -3.29 -28.12
C TYR A 366 15.13 -2.60 -27.39
N GLN A 367 14.89 -1.31 -27.64
CA GLN A 367 13.75 -0.59 -27.06
C GLN A 367 12.45 -1.05 -27.72
N THR A 368 12.43 -1.09 -29.06
CA THR A 368 11.28 -1.58 -29.82
C THR A 368 10.97 -3.04 -29.46
N GLU A 369 11.99 -3.88 -29.35
CA GLU A 369 11.84 -5.27 -28.94
C GLU A 369 11.26 -5.39 -27.51
N ALA A 370 11.80 -4.64 -26.56
CA ALA A 370 11.30 -4.63 -25.19
C ALA A 370 9.82 -4.23 -25.10
N VAL A 371 9.41 -3.18 -25.83
CA VAL A 371 8.00 -2.77 -25.91
C VAL A 371 7.16 -3.92 -26.47
N ARG A 372 7.57 -4.54 -27.59
CA ARG A 372 6.81 -5.63 -28.22
C ARG A 372 6.66 -6.85 -27.33
N ARG A 373 7.71 -7.26 -26.60
CA ARG A 373 7.64 -8.39 -25.65
C ARG A 373 6.63 -8.15 -24.54
N ILE A 374 6.56 -6.91 -24.01
CA ILE A 374 5.58 -6.55 -22.98
C ILE A 374 4.15 -6.53 -23.55
N LEU A 375 3.97 -5.93 -24.74
CA LEU A 375 2.66 -5.91 -25.42
C LEU A 375 2.17 -7.33 -25.74
N ASP A 376 3.04 -8.21 -26.21
CA ASP A 376 2.70 -9.61 -26.50
C ASP A 376 2.35 -10.40 -25.22
N ARG A 377 3.07 -10.14 -24.12
CA ARG A 377 2.73 -10.71 -22.82
C ARG A 377 1.32 -10.30 -22.36
N PHE A 378 0.95 -9.03 -22.52
CA PHE A 378 -0.39 -8.54 -22.22
C PHE A 378 -1.46 -9.09 -23.18
N GLN A 379 -1.12 -9.25 -24.46
CA GLN A 379 -1.99 -9.92 -25.44
C GLN A 379 -2.34 -11.35 -24.97
N ASN A 380 -1.38 -12.07 -24.42
CA ASN A 380 -1.54 -13.41 -23.87
C ASN A 380 -2.19 -13.44 -22.46
N ARG A 381 -2.85 -12.36 -22.03
CA ARG A 381 -3.62 -12.24 -20.79
C ARG A 381 -2.82 -12.31 -19.50
N TYR A 382 -1.49 -12.27 -19.58
CA TYR A 382 -0.68 -11.94 -18.41
C TYR A 382 -0.92 -10.47 -18.05
N ARG A 383 -1.01 -10.19 -16.74
CA ARG A 383 -1.29 -8.83 -16.24
C ARG A 383 -0.03 -8.10 -15.76
N LYS A 384 1.10 -8.79 -15.67
CA LYS A 384 2.35 -8.24 -15.14
C LYS A 384 3.51 -8.48 -16.09
N GLY A 385 4.41 -7.52 -16.19
CA GLY A 385 5.67 -7.64 -16.92
C GLY A 385 6.82 -6.96 -16.18
N LEU A 386 8.04 -7.44 -16.40
CA LEU A 386 9.27 -6.89 -15.82
C LEU A 386 10.25 -6.52 -16.93
N LEU A 387 10.66 -5.25 -16.95
CA LEU A 387 11.70 -4.73 -17.81
C LEU A 387 12.99 -4.53 -17.01
N VAL A 388 14.03 -5.26 -17.38
CA VAL A 388 15.38 -5.09 -16.84
C VAL A 388 16.24 -4.39 -17.88
N GLN A 389 16.69 -3.18 -17.56
CA GLN A 389 17.47 -2.35 -18.48
C GLN A 389 18.56 -1.58 -17.74
N ALA A 390 19.81 -1.69 -18.21
CA ALA A 390 20.93 -0.94 -17.65
C ALA A 390 20.63 0.58 -17.58
N THR A 391 21.10 1.24 -16.53
CA THR A 391 20.96 2.69 -16.37
C THR A 391 21.53 3.43 -17.58
N GLY A 392 20.89 4.52 -18.00
CA GLY A 392 21.29 5.29 -19.20
C GLY A 392 20.81 4.72 -20.54
N THR A 393 20.20 3.53 -20.61
CA THR A 393 19.70 2.94 -21.87
C THR A 393 18.30 3.41 -22.28
N GLY A 394 17.65 4.27 -21.49
CA GLY A 394 16.38 4.91 -21.83
C GLY A 394 15.11 4.20 -21.31
N LYS A 395 15.17 3.59 -20.12
CA LYS A 395 14.02 2.96 -19.42
C LYS A 395 12.73 3.79 -19.49
N THR A 396 12.81 5.07 -19.14
CA THR A 396 11.65 5.97 -19.14
C THR A 396 11.05 6.14 -20.53
N ARG A 397 11.86 6.13 -21.61
CA ARG A 397 11.33 6.22 -22.99
C ARG A 397 10.59 4.95 -23.39
N VAL A 398 11.12 3.79 -23.00
CA VAL A 398 10.46 2.49 -23.24
C VAL A 398 9.13 2.44 -22.50
N ALA A 399 9.09 2.89 -21.24
CA ALA A 399 7.86 3.00 -20.47
C ALA A 399 6.82 3.90 -21.14
N ILE A 400 7.21 5.09 -21.60
CA ILE A 400 6.31 6.00 -22.32
C ILE A 400 5.82 5.38 -23.62
N SER A 401 6.69 4.66 -24.35
CA SER A 401 6.29 3.96 -25.58
C SER A 401 5.29 2.82 -25.33
N ILE A 402 5.38 2.13 -24.18
CA ILE A 402 4.37 1.13 -23.76
C ILE A 402 3.05 1.84 -23.46
N CYS A 403 3.09 2.94 -22.71
CA CYS A 403 1.90 3.74 -22.41
C CYS A 403 1.22 4.23 -23.69
N GLU A 404 1.96 4.82 -24.62
CA GLU A 404 1.45 5.30 -25.92
C GLU A 404 0.79 4.17 -26.72
N ALA A 405 1.47 3.02 -26.84
CA ALA A 405 0.94 1.90 -27.59
C ALA A 405 -0.37 1.37 -27.01
N LEU A 406 -0.46 1.23 -25.68
CA LEU A 406 -1.67 0.78 -24.99
C LEU A 406 -2.81 1.81 -25.04
N ILE A 407 -2.47 3.10 -24.96
CA ILE A 407 -3.42 4.21 -25.14
C ILE A 407 -4.02 4.16 -26.54
N ARG A 408 -3.18 4.05 -27.56
CA ARG A 408 -3.59 4.01 -28.96
C ARG A 408 -4.44 2.77 -29.28
N ALA A 409 -4.07 1.63 -28.69
CA ALA A 409 -4.83 0.39 -28.79
C ALA A 409 -6.20 0.45 -28.07
N GLY A 410 -6.43 1.43 -27.21
CA GLY A 410 -7.59 1.46 -26.31
C GLY A 410 -7.54 0.38 -25.22
N TRP A 411 -6.35 -0.10 -24.85
CA TRP A 411 -6.13 -1.05 -23.76
C TRP A 411 -5.92 -0.36 -22.41
N ALA A 412 -5.43 0.88 -22.42
CA ALA A 412 -5.26 1.67 -21.21
C ALA A 412 -5.82 3.08 -21.41
N ASN A 413 -6.72 3.49 -20.53
CA ASN A 413 -7.15 4.87 -20.43
C ASN A 413 -6.35 5.57 -19.33
N ARG A 414 -6.46 5.13 -18.08
CA ARG A 414 -5.86 5.79 -16.91
C ARG A 414 -4.56 5.10 -16.49
N ILE A 415 -3.45 5.85 -16.49
CA ILE A 415 -2.10 5.33 -16.23
C ILE A 415 -1.51 5.96 -14.97
N LEU A 416 -0.97 5.12 -14.09
CA LEU A 416 -0.21 5.54 -12.92
C LEU A 416 1.29 5.27 -13.11
N PHE A 417 2.11 6.31 -13.05
CA PHE A 417 3.56 6.22 -13.04
C PHE A 417 4.10 6.47 -11.63
N LEU A 418 4.66 5.43 -11.01
CA LEU A 418 5.22 5.44 -9.66
C LEU A 418 6.74 5.61 -9.70
N CYS A 419 7.24 6.54 -8.90
CA CYS A 419 8.67 6.77 -8.67
C CYS A 419 9.00 6.74 -7.19
N ASP A 420 10.28 6.54 -6.86
CA ASP A 420 10.74 6.64 -5.47
C ASP A 420 10.79 8.10 -4.97
N ARG A 421 11.31 9.01 -5.80
CA ARG A 421 11.65 10.39 -5.40
C ARG A 421 10.93 11.45 -6.23
N ARG A 422 10.86 12.67 -5.68
CA ARG A 422 10.22 13.83 -6.32
C ARG A 422 10.96 14.25 -7.60
N GLU A 423 12.29 14.22 -7.61
CA GLU A 423 13.10 14.51 -8.80
C GLU A 423 12.82 13.56 -9.94
N LEU A 424 12.82 12.25 -9.68
CA LEU A 424 12.50 11.23 -10.68
C LEU A 424 11.09 11.42 -11.23
N ARG A 425 10.13 11.77 -10.37
CA ARG A 425 8.77 12.10 -10.80
C ARG A 425 8.72 13.34 -11.72
N LYS A 426 9.52 14.38 -11.44
CA LYS A 426 9.64 15.59 -12.28
C LYS A 426 10.27 15.27 -13.64
N GLN A 427 11.31 14.43 -13.65
CA GLN A 427 11.94 13.95 -14.88
C GLN A 427 10.96 13.14 -15.73
N ALA A 428 10.22 12.21 -15.12
CA ALA A 428 9.18 11.44 -15.79
C ALA A 428 8.10 12.38 -16.37
N HIS A 429 7.62 13.36 -15.61
CA HIS A 429 6.64 14.34 -16.08
C HIS A 429 7.14 15.10 -17.31
N ASN A 430 8.39 15.58 -17.29
CA ASN A 430 8.99 16.27 -18.43
C ASN A 430 9.13 15.36 -19.66
N ALA A 431 9.47 14.09 -19.45
CA ALA A 431 9.53 13.10 -20.53
C ALA A 431 8.14 12.85 -21.13
N PHE A 432 7.11 12.64 -20.30
CA PHE A 432 5.72 12.53 -20.77
C PHE A 432 5.24 13.79 -21.47
N LYS A 433 5.63 14.98 -21.01
CA LYS A 433 5.31 16.27 -21.66
C LYS A 433 5.91 16.37 -23.06
N ARG A 434 7.13 15.86 -23.24
CA ARG A 434 7.83 15.88 -24.53
C ARG A 434 7.25 14.88 -25.53
N PHE A 435 6.97 13.65 -25.10
CA PHE A 435 6.61 12.55 -26.00
C PHE A 435 5.10 12.34 -26.16
N LEU A 436 4.28 12.75 -25.19
CA LEU A 436 2.82 12.65 -25.23
C LEU A 436 2.16 14.00 -24.92
N PRO A 437 2.48 15.09 -25.66
CA PRO A 437 2.10 16.46 -25.28
C PRO A 437 0.60 16.66 -25.09
N ASN A 438 -0.24 15.95 -25.86
CA ASN A 438 -1.70 16.10 -25.88
C ASN A 438 -2.42 15.36 -24.74
N GLU A 439 -1.74 14.46 -24.01
CA GLU A 439 -2.38 13.70 -22.94
C GLU A 439 -2.40 14.51 -21.62
N PRO A 440 -3.56 14.61 -20.93
CA PRO A 440 -3.66 15.33 -19.67
C PRO A 440 -2.89 14.59 -18.56
N ARG A 441 -2.07 15.35 -17.81
CA ARG A 441 -1.16 14.83 -16.78
C ARG A 441 -1.32 15.58 -15.46
N VAL A 442 -1.27 14.86 -14.34
CA VAL A 442 -1.32 15.45 -13.00
C VAL A 442 -0.27 14.84 -12.07
N TYR A 443 0.22 15.65 -11.13
CA TYR A 443 0.97 15.12 -9.99
C TYR A 443 0.00 14.71 -8.90
N VAL A 444 0.14 13.49 -8.38
CA VAL A 444 -0.61 13.08 -7.18
C VAL A 444 0.04 13.71 -5.95
N THR A 445 -0.72 14.58 -5.28
CA THR A 445 -0.35 15.28 -4.05
C THR A 445 -1.55 15.33 -3.11
N SER A 446 -1.36 15.82 -1.88
CA SER A 446 -2.45 16.02 -0.93
C SER A 446 -3.54 16.98 -1.39
N GLN A 447 -3.29 17.80 -2.42
CA GLN A 447 -4.27 18.74 -2.98
C GLN A 447 -5.00 18.18 -4.20
N THR A 448 -4.35 17.29 -4.95
CA THR A 448 -4.80 16.83 -6.28
C THR A 448 -5.26 15.37 -6.28
N TYR A 449 -5.23 14.67 -5.15
CA TYR A 449 -5.61 13.25 -5.10
C TYR A 449 -7.07 12.96 -5.46
N ARG A 450 -7.95 13.98 -5.40
CA ARG A 450 -9.37 13.86 -5.81
C ARG A 450 -9.60 14.15 -7.29
N ASP A 451 -8.57 14.55 -8.02
CA ASP A 451 -8.69 14.89 -9.43
C ASP A 451 -8.79 13.63 -10.30
N ARG A 452 -9.92 13.46 -10.98
CA ARG A 452 -10.26 12.27 -11.78
C ARG A 452 -10.28 12.51 -13.29
N GLU A 453 -10.01 13.72 -13.75
CA GLU A 453 -10.13 14.09 -15.17
C GLU A 453 -8.86 13.82 -15.99
N HIS A 454 -7.78 13.42 -15.33
CA HIS A 454 -6.48 13.23 -15.94
C HIS A 454 -6.27 11.82 -16.45
N ARG A 455 -5.41 11.69 -17.47
CA ARG A 455 -5.09 10.39 -18.06
C ARG A 455 -3.83 9.78 -17.44
N ILE A 456 -2.82 10.62 -17.21
CA ILE A 456 -1.52 10.20 -16.69
C ILE A 456 -1.31 10.79 -15.29
N TYR A 457 -1.19 9.90 -14.32
CA TYR A 457 -0.96 10.22 -12.91
C TYR A 457 0.50 9.95 -12.56
N LEU A 458 1.21 10.99 -12.12
CA LEU A 458 2.60 10.86 -11.67
C LEU A 458 2.66 10.98 -10.15
N ALA A 459 3.11 9.93 -9.48
CA ALA A 459 3.11 9.87 -8.02
C ALA A 459 4.43 9.31 -7.48
N THR A 460 4.81 9.74 -6.28
CA THR A 460 5.83 9.01 -5.51
C THR A 460 5.15 7.92 -4.67
N TYR A 461 5.83 6.81 -4.37
CA TYR A 461 5.25 5.76 -3.52
C TYR A 461 4.71 6.31 -2.18
N PRO A 462 5.42 7.16 -1.42
CA PRO A 462 4.90 7.72 -0.17
C PRO A 462 3.66 8.61 -0.34
N ALA A 463 3.55 9.32 -1.47
CA ALA A 463 2.40 10.19 -1.73
C ALA A 463 1.17 9.35 -2.05
N MET A 464 1.33 8.32 -2.90
CA MET A 464 0.23 7.46 -3.29
C MET A 464 -0.28 6.61 -2.12
N MET A 465 0.59 6.10 -1.25
CA MET A 465 0.18 5.36 -0.06
C MET A 465 -0.76 6.11 0.88
N LYS A 466 -0.76 7.45 0.85
CA LYS A 466 -1.65 8.25 1.70
C LYS A 466 -3.06 8.41 1.12
N CYS A 467 -3.26 8.08 -0.15
CA CYS A 467 -4.50 8.40 -0.86
C CYS A 467 -5.03 7.26 -1.76
N PHE A 468 -4.32 6.14 -1.89
CA PHE A 468 -4.72 5.07 -2.82
C PHE A 468 -6.13 4.53 -2.56
N GLU A 469 -6.58 4.44 -1.30
CA GLU A 469 -7.93 3.97 -0.93
C GLU A 469 -9.06 4.93 -1.33
N THR A 470 -8.73 6.16 -1.73
CA THR A 470 -9.72 7.09 -2.24
C THR A 470 -10.10 6.76 -3.68
N PHE A 471 -9.25 6.05 -4.41
CA PHE A 471 -9.51 5.56 -5.76
C PHE A 471 -10.22 4.21 -5.70
N ASP A 472 -11.10 3.91 -6.65
CA ASP A 472 -11.64 2.57 -6.76
C ASP A 472 -10.56 1.59 -7.25
N VAL A 473 -10.73 0.31 -6.95
CA VAL A 473 -9.73 -0.72 -7.29
C VAL A 473 -9.51 -0.86 -8.80
N GLY A 474 -10.51 -0.52 -9.61
CA GLY A 474 -10.47 -0.55 -11.08
C GLY A 474 -10.09 0.78 -11.72
N PHE A 475 -9.63 1.76 -10.93
CA PHE A 475 -9.40 3.10 -11.44
C PHE A 475 -8.26 3.13 -12.47
N PHE A 476 -7.12 2.52 -12.17
CA PHE A 476 -5.99 2.51 -13.10
C PHE A 476 -6.03 1.29 -14.01
N ASP A 477 -5.82 1.48 -15.30
CA ASP A 477 -5.70 0.39 -16.28
C ASP A 477 -4.26 -0.12 -16.38
N LEU A 478 -3.28 0.78 -16.16
CA LEU A 478 -1.85 0.48 -16.21
C LEU A 478 -1.09 1.17 -15.08
N ILE A 479 -0.23 0.42 -14.40
CA ILE A 479 0.71 0.91 -13.40
C ILE A 479 2.13 0.64 -13.89
N ILE A 480 2.93 1.70 -13.99
CA ILE A 480 4.37 1.62 -14.23
C ILE A 480 5.08 1.87 -12.91
N ALA A 481 5.83 0.89 -12.43
CA ALA A 481 6.59 0.94 -11.20
C ALA A 481 8.08 1.11 -11.52
N ASP A 482 8.60 2.34 -11.44
CA ASP A 482 10.02 2.61 -11.61
C ASP A 482 10.80 2.27 -10.34
N GLU A 483 12.04 1.79 -10.52
CA GLU A 483 12.93 1.27 -9.48
C GLU A 483 12.25 0.26 -8.54
N SER A 484 11.59 -0.73 -9.15
CA SER A 484 10.72 -1.71 -8.47
C SER A 484 11.45 -2.57 -7.41
N HIS A 485 12.78 -2.60 -7.40
CA HIS A 485 13.58 -3.44 -6.51
C HIS A 485 13.84 -2.84 -5.12
N ARG A 486 13.81 -1.50 -4.95
CA ARG A 486 14.12 -0.83 -3.66
C ARG A 486 12.88 -0.65 -2.79
N SER A 487 11.76 -0.23 -3.38
CA SER A 487 10.66 0.36 -2.60
C SER A 487 9.51 -0.63 -2.35
N ILE A 488 9.33 -1.65 -3.19
CA ILE A 488 8.12 -2.49 -3.17
C ILE A 488 8.14 -3.54 -2.04
N TYR A 489 9.31 -4.05 -1.67
CA TYR A 489 9.41 -5.31 -0.90
C TYR A 489 8.75 -5.33 0.47
N ASN A 490 8.75 -4.21 1.21
CA ASN A 490 8.21 -4.20 2.58
C ASN A 490 7.11 -3.16 2.84
N ARG A 491 7.08 -2.02 2.14
CA ARG A 491 6.14 -0.91 2.48
C ARG A 491 5.08 -0.64 1.42
N TYR A 492 5.34 -0.94 0.15
CA TYR A 492 4.49 -0.50 -0.97
C TYR A 492 3.89 -1.64 -1.78
N ARG A 493 4.02 -2.89 -1.34
CA ARG A 493 3.40 -4.06 -1.98
C ARG A 493 1.88 -3.96 -2.00
N ASP A 494 1.28 -3.42 -0.93
CA ASP A 494 -0.17 -3.30 -0.81
C ASP A 494 -0.74 -2.36 -1.86
N LEU A 495 -0.01 -1.32 -2.24
CA LEU A 495 -0.38 -0.40 -3.32
C LEU A 495 -0.58 -1.13 -4.65
N LEU A 496 0.37 -2.01 -5.02
CA LEU A 496 0.29 -2.77 -6.27
C LEU A 496 -0.75 -3.90 -6.21
N ARG A 497 -1.10 -4.38 -5.02
CA ARG A 497 -2.14 -5.40 -4.84
C ARG A 497 -3.54 -4.81 -4.84
N TYR A 498 -3.68 -3.57 -4.36
CA TYR A 498 -4.96 -2.89 -4.23
C TYR A 498 -5.62 -2.64 -5.60
N PHE A 499 -4.85 -2.12 -6.56
CA PHE A 499 -5.34 -1.80 -7.89
C PHE A 499 -5.31 -3.01 -8.82
N ASP A 500 -6.44 -3.28 -9.45
CA ASP A 500 -6.54 -4.30 -10.48
C ASP A 500 -6.22 -3.74 -11.88
N ALA A 501 -4.93 -3.45 -12.08
CA ALA A 501 -4.37 -2.89 -13.30
C ALA A 501 -3.37 -3.85 -13.97
N LEU A 502 -3.05 -3.60 -15.24
CA LEU A 502 -1.82 -4.10 -15.85
C LEU A 502 -0.61 -3.48 -15.14
N GLN A 503 0.46 -4.22 -14.91
CA GLN A 503 1.61 -3.74 -14.15
C GLN A 503 2.91 -3.97 -14.91
N VAL A 504 3.75 -2.94 -15.01
CA VAL A 504 5.10 -3.04 -15.56
C VAL A 504 6.10 -2.56 -14.52
N GLY A 505 6.96 -3.46 -14.07
CA GLY A 505 8.13 -3.11 -13.26
C GLY A 505 9.28 -2.68 -14.16
N LEU A 506 9.93 -1.57 -13.83
CA LEU A 506 11.17 -1.13 -14.45
C LEU A 506 12.30 -1.23 -13.41
N THR A 507 13.39 -1.90 -13.77
CA THR A 507 14.56 -1.98 -12.90
C THR A 507 15.86 -2.01 -13.70
N ALA A 508 16.93 -1.46 -13.13
CA ALA A 508 18.28 -1.67 -13.64
C ALA A 508 18.94 -2.94 -13.08
N THR A 509 18.60 -3.27 -11.84
CA THR A 509 19.25 -4.30 -11.03
C THR A 509 18.17 -5.13 -10.37
N PRO A 510 17.77 -6.26 -10.96
CA PRO A 510 16.88 -7.18 -10.28
C PRO A 510 17.64 -7.80 -9.10
N ARG A 511 17.11 -7.69 -7.87
CA ARG A 511 17.73 -8.35 -6.71
C ARG A 511 17.52 -9.86 -6.83
N CYS A 512 18.61 -10.62 -7.01
CA CYS A 512 18.62 -12.08 -7.04
C CYS A 512 19.27 -12.73 -5.80
N GLU A 513 20.02 -11.97 -4.98
CA GLU A 513 21.00 -12.56 -4.06
C GLU A 513 20.51 -12.77 -2.61
N LEU A 514 19.34 -12.25 -2.24
CA LEU A 514 18.76 -12.44 -0.91
C LEU A 514 17.43 -13.21 -1.01
N ILE A 515 17.41 -14.42 -0.45
CA ILE A 515 16.34 -15.43 -0.50
C ILE A 515 14.94 -14.90 -0.09
N SER A 516 14.84 -13.73 0.54
CA SER A 516 13.57 -13.15 1.03
C SER A 516 12.90 -12.12 0.10
N HIS A 517 13.55 -11.62 -0.97
CA HIS A 517 13.06 -10.45 -1.72
C HIS A 517 13.28 -10.53 -3.24
N ASN A 518 12.45 -11.31 -3.94
CA ASN A 518 12.64 -11.63 -5.35
C ASN A 518 11.76 -10.77 -6.29
N THR A 519 12.39 -9.89 -7.08
CA THR A 519 11.74 -8.97 -8.07
C THR A 519 10.99 -9.71 -9.17
N TYR A 520 11.39 -10.93 -9.48
CA TYR A 520 10.76 -11.73 -10.51
C TYR A 520 9.38 -12.24 -10.07
N GLU A 521 9.28 -12.78 -8.86
CA GLU A 521 8.02 -13.31 -8.30
C GLU A 521 6.92 -12.24 -8.19
N LEU A 522 7.29 -11.00 -7.86
CA LEU A 522 6.33 -9.91 -7.74
C LEU A 522 5.59 -9.64 -9.06
N PHE A 523 6.30 -9.74 -10.19
CA PHE A 523 5.80 -9.50 -11.54
C PHE A 523 5.50 -10.80 -12.30
N ASP A 524 5.29 -11.90 -11.58
CA ASP A 524 4.96 -13.23 -12.11
C ASP A 524 5.94 -13.71 -13.21
N CYS A 525 7.23 -13.38 -13.04
CA CYS A 525 8.31 -13.81 -13.91
C CYS A 525 9.11 -14.92 -13.24
N GLU A 526 9.66 -15.84 -14.04
CA GLU A 526 10.61 -16.84 -13.54
C GLU A 526 11.94 -16.17 -13.15
N ASN A 527 12.63 -16.75 -12.17
CA ASN A 527 13.86 -16.18 -11.63
C ASN A 527 14.94 -16.08 -12.70
N GLY A 528 15.48 -14.89 -12.90
CA GLY A 528 16.47 -14.62 -13.95
C GLY A 528 15.89 -14.51 -15.35
N ASN A 529 14.56 -14.59 -15.53
CA ASN A 529 13.89 -14.51 -16.82
C ASN A 529 12.86 -13.35 -16.83
N PRO A 530 13.32 -12.09 -16.94
CA PRO A 530 12.40 -10.95 -17.05
C PRO A 530 11.73 -10.95 -18.44
N THR A 531 10.62 -10.23 -18.57
CA THR A 531 9.91 -10.13 -19.86
C THR A 531 10.80 -9.53 -20.96
N ALA A 532 11.63 -8.56 -20.60
CA ALA A 532 12.68 -8.05 -21.47
C ALA A 532 13.93 -7.72 -20.64
N PHE A 533 15.09 -8.10 -21.16
CA PHE A 533 16.40 -7.88 -20.56
C PHE A 533 17.29 -7.15 -21.55
N TYR A 534 18.01 -6.13 -21.07
CA TYR A 534 19.10 -5.51 -21.79
C TYR A 534 20.15 -5.02 -20.80
N GLY A 535 21.21 -5.82 -20.69
CA GLY A 535 22.25 -5.67 -19.66
C GLY A 535 23.30 -4.63 -20.02
N TYR A 536 24.18 -4.36 -19.06
CA TYR A 536 25.32 -3.46 -19.25
C TYR A 536 26.30 -3.99 -20.31
N GLU A 537 26.60 -5.29 -20.28
CA GLU A 537 27.55 -5.91 -21.23
C GLU A 537 27.11 -5.75 -22.69
N GLU A 538 25.84 -6.02 -22.99
CA GLU A 538 25.25 -5.81 -24.32
C GLU A 538 25.25 -4.32 -24.68
N ALA A 539 24.90 -3.44 -23.74
CA ALA A 539 24.87 -2.01 -23.98
C ALA A 539 26.24 -1.39 -24.28
N VAL A 540 27.32 -1.94 -23.70
CA VAL A 540 28.70 -1.56 -24.02
C VAL A 540 29.11 -2.12 -25.38
N LYS A 541 28.77 -3.38 -25.68
CA LYS A 541 29.04 -4.01 -26.99
C LYS A 541 28.41 -3.22 -28.14
N ASP A 542 27.18 -2.77 -27.95
CA ASP A 542 26.42 -1.97 -28.93
C ASP A 542 26.82 -0.48 -28.93
N ARG A 543 27.79 -0.08 -28.10
CA ARG A 543 28.31 1.29 -27.96
C ARG A 543 27.26 2.33 -27.54
N TRP A 544 26.22 1.89 -26.83
CA TRP A 544 25.23 2.79 -26.23
C TRP A 544 25.66 3.26 -24.84
N LEU A 545 26.48 2.48 -24.14
CA LEU A 545 27.10 2.85 -22.87
C LEU A 545 28.63 2.85 -23.00
N SER A 546 29.28 3.73 -22.25
CA SER A 546 30.73 3.76 -22.10
C SER A 546 31.17 2.69 -21.11
N PRO A 547 32.29 1.98 -21.36
CA PRO A 547 32.88 1.10 -20.36
C PRO A 547 33.38 1.90 -19.16
N PHE A 548 33.39 1.29 -17.98
CA PHE A 548 34.02 1.83 -16.77
C PHE A 548 35.24 1.00 -16.36
N GLU A 549 36.19 1.64 -15.70
CA GLU A 549 37.35 1.01 -15.07
C GLU A 549 37.28 1.25 -13.57
N VAL A 550 37.59 0.23 -12.78
CA VAL A 550 37.58 0.32 -11.32
C VAL A 550 39.01 0.44 -10.83
N GLU A 551 39.41 1.66 -10.47
CA GLU A 551 40.67 1.90 -9.78
C GLU A 551 40.45 1.88 -8.27
N THR A 552 41.06 0.89 -7.60
CA THR A 552 41.00 0.81 -6.14
C THR A 552 42.22 1.48 -5.54
N PHE A 553 42.02 2.62 -4.88
CA PHE A 553 43.07 3.30 -4.12
C PHE A 553 42.97 2.94 -2.63
N THR A 554 43.96 2.22 -2.12
CA THR A 554 44.06 1.89 -0.69
C THR A 554 45.28 2.59 -0.11
N THR A 555 45.11 3.41 0.92
CA THR A 555 46.26 3.97 1.65
C THR A 555 46.91 2.87 2.49
N PRO A 556 48.24 2.92 2.76
CA PRO A 556 48.91 1.97 3.67
C PRO A 556 48.25 1.90 5.05
N PHE A 557 47.62 3.00 5.48
CA PHE A 557 46.86 3.13 6.73
C PHE A 557 45.55 2.31 6.75
N LEU A 558 44.95 2.03 5.59
CA LEU A 558 43.77 1.15 5.45
C LEU A 558 44.13 -0.33 5.40
N ARG A 559 45.40 -0.67 5.10
CA ARG A 559 45.91 -2.06 5.11
C ARG A 559 46.37 -2.54 6.48
N GLU A 560 46.81 -1.64 7.35
CA GLU A 560 47.32 -1.98 8.68
C GLU A 560 46.27 -1.69 9.76
N GLY A 561 45.29 -2.59 9.90
CA GLY A 561 44.73 -2.88 11.21
C GLY A 561 45.88 -3.27 12.16
N ILE A 562 45.82 -2.79 13.40
CA ILE A 562 46.88 -2.85 14.43
C ILE A 562 47.63 -4.19 14.38
N LYS A 563 48.91 -4.17 13.98
CA LYS A 563 49.77 -5.36 14.05
C LYS A 563 50.14 -5.63 15.51
N TYR A 564 49.90 -6.86 15.97
CA TYR A 564 50.29 -7.39 17.29
C TYR A 564 51.74 -7.07 17.69
N SER A 565 52.63 -6.95 16.69
CA SER A 565 54.04 -6.62 16.86
C SER A 565 54.32 -5.22 17.44
N GLN A 566 53.36 -4.29 17.41
CA GLN A 566 53.49 -2.91 17.86
C GLN A 566 52.86 -2.63 19.24
N MET A 567 52.30 -3.64 19.92
CA MET A 567 51.75 -3.50 21.27
C MET A 567 52.85 -3.48 22.35
N THR A 568 52.70 -2.68 23.41
CA THR A 568 53.57 -2.72 24.60
C THR A 568 53.38 -4.03 25.38
N ALA A 569 54.39 -4.44 26.15
CA ALA A 569 54.36 -5.72 26.88
C ALA A 569 53.15 -5.85 27.83
N GLU A 570 52.74 -4.76 28.47
CA GLU A 570 51.56 -4.70 29.36
C GLU A 570 50.24 -4.94 28.60
N GLN A 571 50.13 -4.50 27.36
CA GLN A 571 48.93 -4.71 26.52
C GLN A 571 48.84 -6.14 25.99
N ARG A 572 49.98 -6.81 25.79
CA ARG A 572 50.03 -8.22 25.37
C ARG A 572 49.61 -9.15 26.52
N GLN A 573 50.03 -8.82 27.74
CA GLN A 573 49.71 -9.61 28.93
C GLN A 573 48.20 -9.58 29.28
N GLN A 574 47.52 -8.45 29.04
CA GLN A 574 46.06 -8.34 29.20
C GLN A 574 45.25 -9.11 28.14
N LEU A 575 45.83 -9.33 26.95
CA LEU A 575 45.19 -10.10 25.87
C LEU A 575 45.41 -11.62 26.04
N GLU A 576 46.56 -12.02 26.59
CA GLU A 576 46.87 -13.44 26.88
C GLU A 576 46.08 -13.99 28.08
N GLU A 577 45.72 -13.16 29.07
CA GLU A 577 44.83 -13.56 30.18
C GLU A 577 43.35 -13.72 29.77
N ALA A 578 42.95 -13.25 28.59
CA ALA A 578 41.55 -13.21 28.17
C ALA A 578 41.09 -14.39 27.29
N GLU A 579 41.96 -15.36 26.95
CA GLU A 579 41.67 -16.52 26.08
C GLU A 579 40.68 -16.24 24.92
N VAL A 580 40.98 -15.26 24.07
CA VAL A 580 40.18 -15.01 22.85
C VAL A 580 40.96 -15.48 21.62
N GLU A 581 40.48 -16.55 20.97
CA GLU A 581 40.96 -16.96 19.64
C GLU A 581 40.70 -15.85 18.60
N PRO A 582 41.59 -15.67 17.60
CA PRO A 582 41.45 -14.64 16.57
C PRO A 582 40.37 -15.06 15.54
N GLN A 583 39.10 -14.95 15.91
CA GLN A 583 37.99 -15.02 14.98
C GLN A 583 37.68 -13.63 14.40
N ALA A 584 37.35 -13.64 13.10
CA ALA A 584 36.80 -12.57 12.27
C ALA A 584 36.67 -11.20 12.94
N ILE A 585 37.47 -10.23 12.48
CA ILE A 585 37.28 -8.82 12.81
C ILE A 585 35.96 -8.38 12.15
N GLU A 586 34.85 -8.58 12.86
CA GLU A 586 33.66 -7.77 12.67
C GLU A 586 34.05 -6.34 13.05
N TYR A 587 34.15 -5.47 12.04
CA TYR A 587 34.41 -4.05 12.28
C TYR A 587 33.26 -3.47 13.10
N GLU A 588 33.48 -3.25 14.40
CA GLU A 588 32.57 -2.44 15.21
C GLU A 588 32.37 -1.08 14.54
N GLN A 589 31.11 -0.67 14.33
CA GLN A 589 30.73 0.58 13.67
C GLN A 589 31.50 1.82 14.19
N ARG A 590 31.92 1.81 15.46
CA ARG A 590 32.71 2.89 16.10
C ARG A 590 34.13 3.04 15.55
N GLN A 591 34.78 1.96 15.12
CA GLN A 591 36.13 2.03 14.57
C GLN A 591 36.11 2.67 13.19
N VAL A 592 35.17 2.26 12.32
CA VAL A 592 35.01 2.80 10.96
C VAL A 592 34.72 4.31 10.99
N ASP A 593 33.94 4.81 11.95
CA ASP A 593 33.70 6.25 12.11
C ASP A 593 35.00 7.02 12.38
N LYS A 594 35.86 6.54 13.28
CA LYS A 594 37.14 7.21 13.58
C LYS A 594 38.05 7.32 12.34
N TYR A 595 37.99 6.34 11.44
CA TYR A 595 38.77 6.33 10.19
C TYR A 595 38.15 7.21 9.10
N VAL A 596 36.83 7.17 8.93
CA VAL A 596 36.11 7.98 7.92
C VAL A 596 36.20 9.48 8.24
N PHE A 597 36.25 9.87 9.50
CA PHE A 597 36.41 11.27 9.92
C PHE A 597 37.88 11.71 10.07
N ASN A 598 38.86 10.88 9.70
CA ASN A 598 40.27 11.25 9.74
C ASN A 598 40.59 12.28 8.64
N LYS A 599 40.92 13.51 9.05
CA LYS A 599 41.23 14.63 8.14
C LYS A 599 42.37 14.31 7.19
N ASP A 600 43.45 13.67 7.64
CA ASP A 600 44.63 13.42 6.81
C ASP A 600 44.37 12.35 5.76
N THR A 601 43.53 11.35 6.09
CA THR A 601 43.10 10.35 5.10
C THR A 601 42.23 10.99 4.02
N ASN A 602 41.25 11.81 4.42
CA ASN A 602 40.38 12.51 3.49
C ASN A 602 41.14 13.52 2.60
N ARG A 603 42.14 14.23 3.14
CA ARG A 603 43.02 15.09 2.35
C ARG A 603 43.74 14.32 1.25
N ARG A 604 44.32 13.15 1.57
CA ARG A 604 44.98 12.29 0.57
C ARG A 604 44.03 11.77 -0.50
N VAL A 605 42.79 11.43 -0.13
CA VAL A 605 41.77 11.00 -1.09
C VAL A 605 41.44 12.12 -2.08
N LEU A 606 41.24 13.34 -1.58
CA LEU A 606 40.97 14.52 -2.42
C LEU A 606 42.18 14.93 -3.28
N GLU A 607 43.39 14.85 -2.73
CA GLU A 607 44.63 15.10 -3.47
C GLU A 607 44.84 14.09 -4.60
N ASN A 608 44.58 12.81 -4.32
CA ASN A 608 44.61 11.76 -5.33
C ASN A 608 43.58 12.03 -6.44
N LEU A 609 42.36 12.44 -6.08
CA LEU A 609 41.32 12.78 -7.05
C LEU A 609 41.75 13.94 -7.96
N MET A 610 42.36 15.00 -7.41
CA MET A 610 42.81 16.15 -8.21
C MET A 610 44.04 15.85 -9.07
N THR A 611 44.91 14.96 -8.60
CA THR A 611 46.16 14.61 -9.28
C THR A 611 45.92 13.60 -10.39
N ASN A 612 45.26 12.49 -10.05
CA ASN A 612 45.09 11.31 -10.89
C ASN A 612 43.69 11.20 -11.52
N GLY A 613 42.75 12.05 -11.13
CA GLY A 613 41.43 12.08 -11.74
C GLY A 613 41.49 12.48 -13.22
N ILE A 614 40.51 12.01 -13.99
CA ILE A 614 40.44 12.22 -15.43
C ILE A 614 40.28 13.72 -15.71
N LYS A 615 41.18 14.29 -16.52
CA LYS A 615 41.19 15.72 -16.87
C LYS A 615 40.61 15.96 -18.27
N VAL A 616 39.78 16.98 -18.38
CA VAL A 616 39.16 17.50 -19.62
C VAL A 616 39.82 18.82 -20.04
N ALA A 617 39.43 19.36 -21.20
CA ALA A 617 39.96 20.62 -21.76
C ALA A 617 41.51 20.62 -21.92
N GLY A 618 42.04 19.62 -22.63
CA GLY A 618 43.48 19.52 -22.92
C GLY A 618 44.35 19.19 -21.70
N GLY A 619 43.76 18.64 -20.62
CA GLY A 619 44.49 18.23 -19.40
C GLY A 619 44.52 19.28 -18.28
N SER A 620 43.81 20.40 -18.46
CA SER A 620 43.86 21.55 -17.54
C SER A 620 42.81 21.53 -16.42
N ARG A 621 41.65 20.90 -16.64
CA ARG A 621 40.52 20.91 -15.70
C ARG A 621 40.06 19.50 -15.37
N LEU A 622 39.72 19.22 -14.12
CA LEU A 622 39.15 17.92 -13.73
C LEU A 622 37.79 17.71 -14.44
N GLY A 623 37.51 16.49 -14.86
CA GLY A 623 36.17 16.10 -15.31
C GLY A 623 35.14 16.24 -14.20
N LYS A 624 33.86 16.35 -14.57
CA LYS A 624 32.77 16.39 -13.60
C LYS A 624 32.80 15.12 -12.76
N THR A 625 32.80 15.27 -11.44
CA THR A 625 33.02 14.19 -10.48
C THR A 625 31.97 14.20 -9.39
N ILE A 626 31.48 13.03 -9.02
CA ILE A 626 30.60 12.83 -7.85
C ILE A 626 31.37 12.02 -6.81
N VAL A 627 31.36 12.50 -5.56
CA VAL A 627 31.98 11.84 -4.40
C VAL A 627 30.87 11.40 -3.45
N PHE A 628 30.74 10.10 -3.23
CA PHE A 628 29.76 9.55 -2.30
C PHE A 628 30.34 9.48 -0.88
N ALA A 629 29.79 10.28 0.03
CA ALA A 629 30.17 10.32 1.42
C ALA A 629 29.25 9.42 2.27
N ARG A 630 29.78 8.87 3.37
CA ARG A 630 29.03 7.99 4.28
C ARG A 630 27.82 8.66 4.97
N ASN A 631 27.94 9.93 5.34
CA ASN A 631 26.87 10.70 5.97
C ASN A 631 27.07 12.21 5.74
N HIS A 632 26.06 13.02 6.08
CA HIS A 632 26.07 14.47 5.86
C HIS A 632 27.30 15.15 6.51
N ASN A 633 27.62 14.80 7.75
CA ASN A 633 28.76 15.38 8.45
C ASN A 633 30.10 15.09 7.74
N HIS A 634 30.24 13.91 7.15
CA HIS A 634 31.41 13.56 6.35
C HIS A 634 31.44 14.35 5.03
N ALA A 635 30.29 14.55 4.38
CA ALA A 635 30.20 15.36 3.17
C ALA A 635 30.66 16.81 3.42
N VAL A 636 30.16 17.42 4.50
CA VAL A 636 30.55 18.77 4.94
C VAL A 636 32.03 18.83 5.32
N LEU A 637 32.56 17.80 5.99
CA LEU A 637 34.00 17.70 6.29
C LEU A 637 34.83 17.70 5.00
N LEU A 638 34.46 16.89 4.01
CA LEU A 638 35.19 16.81 2.74
C LEU A 638 35.16 18.14 1.98
N GLN A 639 34.02 18.85 1.97
CA GLN A 639 33.92 20.17 1.36
C GLN A 639 34.83 21.19 2.06
N ASN A 640 34.79 21.27 3.39
CA ASN A 640 35.63 22.19 4.15
C ASN A 640 37.12 21.91 3.93
N LEU A 641 37.53 20.63 3.90
CA LEU A 641 38.90 20.24 3.60
C LEU A 641 39.30 20.61 2.17
N PHE A 642 38.39 20.47 1.21
CA PHE A 642 38.63 20.88 -0.17
C PHE A 642 38.87 22.39 -0.27
N ASP A 643 38.05 23.20 0.39
CA ASP A 643 38.18 24.66 0.40
C ASP A 643 39.46 25.12 1.12
N GLU A 644 39.90 24.41 2.18
CA GLU A 644 41.20 24.63 2.84
C GLU A 644 42.39 24.35 1.90
N MET A 645 42.34 23.25 1.13
CA MET A 645 43.45 22.82 0.28
C MET A 645 43.52 23.56 -1.05
N TYR A 646 42.37 23.97 -1.59
CA TYR A 646 42.27 24.58 -2.92
C TYR A 646 41.50 25.92 -2.90
N PRO A 647 41.97 26.93 -2.13
CA PRO A 647 41.27 28.20 -1.98
C PRO A 647 41.13 28.98 -3.30
N GLN A 648 41.94 28.69 -4.31
CA GLN A 648 41.88 29.31 -5.64
C GLN A 648 40.55 29.12 -6.37
N TYR A 649 39.74 28.13 -5.98
CA TYR A 649 38.44 27.85 -6.59
C TYR A 649 37.26 28.59 -5.94
N GLY A 650 37.51 29.37 -4.87
CA GLY A 650 36.52 30.28 -4.28
C GLY A 650 35.23 29.62 -3.80
N GLY A 651 35.26 28.32 -3.45
CA GLY A 651 34.10 27.57 -2.96
C GLY A 651 33.00 27.28 -4.00
N ASN A 652 33.20 27.61 -5.28
CA ASN A 652 32.19 27.38 -6.33
C ASN A 652 32.42 26.09 -7.13
N PHE A 653 33.58 25.47 -6.96
CA PHE A 653 34.00 24.28 -7.70
C PHE A 653 33.57 22.96 -7.04
N CYS A 654 33.49 22.94 -5.70
CA CYS A 654 33.11 21.77 -4.89
C CYS A 654 31.94 22.14 -3.96
N ARG A 655 30.82 21.40 -4.05
CA ARG A 655 29.64 21.62 -3.21
C ARG A 655 29.05 20.32 -2.70
N VAL A 656 28.51 20.36 -1.49
CA VAL A 656 27.67 19.28 -0.95
C VAL A 656 26.28 19.38 -1.57
N ILE A 657 25.76 18.26 -2.06
CA ILE A 657 24.42 18.12 -2.62
C ILE A 657 23.74 16.95 -1.90
N ASP A 658 22.92 17.28 -0.91
CA ASP A 658 22.10 16.32 -0.18
C ASP A 658 20.74 16.91 0.25
N ASN A 659 19.92 16.08 0.91
CA ASN A 659 18.55 16.43 1.30
C ASN A 659 18.45 17.56 2.34
N TYR A 660 19.56 17.98 2.98
CA TYR A 660 19.55 19.08 3.93
C TYR A 660 19.57 20.45 3.24
N ASP A 661 20.01 20.52 1.99
CA ASP A 661 19.98 21.76 1.22
C ASP A 661 18.59 21.97 0.56
N PRO A 662 17.83 23.01 0.95
CA PRO A 662 16.53 23.31 0.35
C PRO A 662 16.60 23.67 -1.15
N ARG A 663 17.80 23.95 -1.68
CA ARG A 663 18.05 24.27 -3.10
C ARG A 663 18.91 23.23 -3.80
N ALA A 664 18.98 22.00 -3.29
CA ALA A 664 19.73 20.91 -3.92
C ALA A 664 19.38 20.71 -5.41
N GLU A 665 18.13 20.97 -5.83
CA GLU A 665 17.73 20.93 -7.25
C GLU A 665 18.56 21.89 -8.13
N GLU A 666 18.79 23.13 -7.68
CA GLU A 666 19.55 24.15 -8.42
C GLU A 666 21.02 23.71 -8.57
N LEU A 667 21.60 23.13 -7.51
CA LEU A 667 22.97 22.61 -7.53
C LEU A 667 23.14 21.39 -8.45
N ILE A 668 22.11 20.55 -8.58
CA ILE A 668 22.12 19.43 -9.53
C ILE A 668 22.14 19.95 -10.97
N ASP A 669 21.34 20.98 -11.26
CA ASP A 669 21.29 21.60 -12.58
C ASP A 669 22.60 22.34 -12.90
N ASP A 670 23.23 22.99 -11.91
CA ASP A 670 24.59 23.55 -12.00
C ASP A 670 25.61 22.45 -12.36
N LEU A 671 25.58 21.31 -11.65
CA LEU A 671 26.48 20.19 -11.93
C LEU A 671 26.26 19.62 -13.34
N LYS A 672 25.04 19.58 -13.85
CA LYS A 672 24.76 19.18 -15.25
C LYS A 672 25.28 20.21 -16.26
N GLY A 673 25.46 21.46 -15.85
CA GLY A 673 25.84 22.59 -16.71
C GLY A 673 24.64 23.30 -17.33
N GLU A 674 23.44 23.05 -16.81
CA GLU A 674 22.18 23.68 -17.23
C GLU A 674 21.78 24.83 -16.27
N GLY A 675 22.48 24.95 -15.14
CA GLY A 675 22.23 25.95 -14.10
C GLY A 675 23.01 27.27 -14.26
N LYS A 676 23.09 28.03 -13.16
CA LYS A 676 23.71 29.36 -13.09
C LYS A 676 25.20 29.32 -12.80
N ASN A 677 25.70 28.25 -12.18
CA ASN A 677 27.12 28.07 -11.88
C ASN A 677 27.76 27.01 -12.80
N PRO A 678 28.37 27.42 -13.93
CA PRO A 678 29.04 26.49 -14.85
C PRO A 678 30.38 25.96 -14.30
N ASP A 679 30.87 26.52 -13.19
CA ASP A 679 32.16 26.15 -12.61
C ASP A 679 32.08 24.98 -11.61
N LEU A 680 30.87 24.57 -11.22
CA LEU A 680 30.66 23.42 -10.36
C LEU A 680 31.13 22.13 -11.05
N THR A 681 32.13 21.48 -10.46
CA THR A 681 32.81 20.32 -11.05
C THR A 681 32.79 19.10 -10.13
N ILE A 682 32.89 19.30 -8.81
CA ILE A 682 32.82 18.23 -7.80
C ILE A 682 31.53 18.38 -7.00
N ALA A 683 30.71 17.33 -6.98
CA ALA A 683 29.56 17.23 -6.09
C ALA A 683 29.80 16.14 -5.05
N ILE A 684 29.62 16.49 -3.77
CA ILE A 684 29.72 15.54 -2.66
C ILE A 684 28.30 15.21 -2.21
N SER A 685 27.90 13.94 -2.23
CA SER A 685 26.53 13.54 -1.94
C SER A 685 26.43 12.36 -0.99
N VAL A 686 25.29 12.25 -0.34
CA VAL A 686 24.90 11.16 0.55
C VAL A 686 23.52 10.71 0.10
N ASP A 687 23.44 9.53 -0.50
CA ASP A 687 22.23 8.89 -1.03
C ASP A 687 21.45 9.68 -2.12
N MET A 688 21.65 10.99 -2.26
CA MET A 688 20.83 11.86 -3.10
C MET A 688 21.14 11.69 -4.59
N LEU A 689 22.42 11.62 -4.96
CA LEU A 689 22.89 11.44 -6.34
C LEU A 689 23.13 9.99 -6.76
N ASP A 690 22.70 9.01 -5.95
CA ASP A 690 22.81 7.58 -6.27
C ASP A 690 21.97 7.18 -7.51
N THR A 691 20.93 7.97 -7.79
CA THR A 691 19.90 7.75 -8.82
C THR A 691 19.62 9.07 -9.54
#